data_AF-A0AAE0HNE5-F1
#
_entry.id   AF-A0AAE0HNE5-F1
#
_cell.length_a   1.000
_cell.length_b   1.000
_cell.length_c   1.000
_cell.angle_alpha   90.00
_cell.angle_beta   90.00
_cell.angle_gamma   90.00
#
_symmetry.space_group_name_H-M   'P 1'
#
loop_
_entity.id
_entity.type
_entity.pdbx_description
1 polymer ?
#
loop_
_entity_poly.entity_id
_entity_poly.type
_entity_poly.pdbx_seq_one_letter_code
_entity_poly.pdbx_strand_id
1 'polypeptide(L)'
;MDSSEPDAETPLLSNTLSVREPSGPRYGADTSLAKPHQPGDVDTHRSLEDDAVPETAVLGRNLGWSSAYILIISRVIGSGIFATPGAIFSSVGSIGLSLLLWVSGAIISWFGLMVALEYGCMLPRSGGQKVYLEFTYRRPRFLASTLVAVHAVILGFTASNCIVFGEYLLFALGKAPAEHPVQVRALALGLMTGVTALHACSMRTGVAVQNILGWVKIGLVIFMTVCAGAVVVTRYTPSEPALLSRELHLRAFPSTWDGIWEGSVWNWGVISTALFKVFYSYAGLQNVNNVLNEVRDPVRTLRSAAPTALVTICLLYLLINVAYFLVIPLDEIKKSGELVGALFFERVFGETLGNLLLPLAIAVSAAGNVMVVTFALIYSFILEVEGYPGQFFSLFVSLGLIRLRRARPDLKRPYRAFLPAAWFNVFLSTALLCAPFIPYNGEDWSSHISRVSYALVGMSILLVMLLASLVLSVASAAVVAALPAKLADNPECTAPQQRRSWHDISDADRKAYLAANRCLLTSPQKLNLLPGAKTRWDELVSLHQIHALQIHTTGQFLPYHRYYLKTLEFLLQECGYTGAIPYWDETRDAGNFSTSVIFDPVTGFGGGGKAADPCVPNGPFANLTVNIGPGFGSEARCVNRRITDFFSSQCGTSFVTAALNHTTYESVLDGIYSGPHLLGHMSLAMMDGNSITSSGDPLFFMHHGFVDKMWADWQAEDPQTRYKEIGGLNAQDPDVGFSEFPGGMEQESSMWGTPSSAILAVTPDPASGDDGGKNLTLNHVMSSLGIIPNATVADVMDIKGGYLCYEYV
;
A
#
# COMPACT_ATOMS: atom_id res chain seq x y z
N MET A 1 17.01 -8.54 39.84
CA MET A 1 16.74 -9.17 38.54
C MET A 1 15.26 -9.08 38.34
N ASP A 2 14.79 -8.10 37.56
CA ASP A 2 13.46 -8.16 36.97
C ASP A 2 13.52 -7.37 35.67
N SER A 3 13.36 -8.09 34.57
CA SER A 3 13.50 -7.60 33.20
C SER A 3 12.24 -7.97 32.45
N SER A 4 11.39 -6.99 32.14
CA SER A 4 10.46 -7.05 31.02
C SER A 4 9.79 -5.69 30.80
N GLU A 5 10.39 -4.86 29.94
CA GLU A 5 9.65 -3.87 29.14
C GLU A 5 9.23 -4.56 27.83
N PRO A 6 7.94 -4.84 27.57
CA PRO A 6 7.50 -5.35 26.26
C PRO A 6 7.25 -4.23 25.23
N ASP A 7 7.16 -2.96 25.65
CA ASP A 7 6.58 -1.89 24.83
C ASP A 7 7.57 -1.12 23.94
N ALA A 8 8.88 -1.36 24.07
CA ALA A 8 9.92 -0.63 23.34
C ALA A 8 10.16 -1.12 21.90
N GLU A 9 9.64 -2.30 21.52
CA GLU A 9 9.90 -2.92 20.20
C GLU A 9 8.78 -2.72 19.17
N THR A 10 7.66 -2.08 19.52
CA THR A 10 6.48 -1.99 18.64
C THR A 10 6.65 -0.89 17.55
N PRO A 11 6.72 -1.26 16.25
CA PRO A 11 6.72 -0.28 15.15
C PRO A 11 5.38 0.47 15.03
N LEU A 12 5.35 1.59 14.28
CA LEU A 12 4.12 2.37 14.07
C LEU A 12 2.99 1.54 13.42
N LEU A 13 3.34 0.45 12.72
CA LEU A 13 2.42 -0.47 12.03
C LEU A 13 2.32 -1.84 12.72
N SER A 14 2.60 -1.97 14.02
CA SER A 14 2.62 -3.28 14.68
C SER A 14 1.21 -3.87 14.84
N ASN A 15 0.91 -4.91 14.07
CA ASN A 15 -0.13 -5.87 14.42
C ASN A 15 0.30 -6.62 15.69
N THR A 16 -0.21 -6.20 16.84
CA THR A 16 -0.52 -7.12 17.94
C THR A 16 -2.03 -7.27 18.04
N LEU A 17 -2.59 -8.05 17.10
CA LEU A 17 -3.62 -9.02 17.47
C LEU A 17 -2.91 -10.17 18.21
N SER A 18 -2.38 -9.89 19.40
CA SER A 18 -2.21 -10.95 20.39
C SER A 18 -3.57 -11.11 21.03
N VAL A 19 -4.18 -12.26 20.83
CA VAL A 19 -5.29 -12.77 21.63
C VAL A 19 -4.92 -12.57 23.10
N ARG A 20 -5.48 -11.53 23.73
CA ARG A 20 -5.54 -11.44 25.18
C ARG A 20 -6.82 -12.17 25.55
N GLU A 21 -6.69 -13.37 26.09
CA GLU A 21 -7.77 -13.98 26.84
C GLU A 21 -8.26 -12.99 27.90
N PRO A 22 -9.58 -12.87 28.14
CA PRO A 22 -10.10 -11.95 29.12
C PRO A 22 -9.82 -12.50 30.52
N SER A 23 -8.74 -12.04 31.15
CA SER A 23 -8.59 -12.13 32.60
C SER A 23 -9.18 -10.87 33.24
N GLY A 24 -10.34 -11.07 33.89
CA GLY A 24 -11.05 -10.33 34.93
C GLY A 24 -10.74 -8.85 35.28
N PRO A 25 -11.72 -8.13 35.85
CA PRO A 25 -11.64 -6.68 36.03
C PRO A 25 -10.67 -6.31 37.16
N ARG A 26 -9.77 -5.36 36.89
CA ARG A 26 -9.17 -4.53 37.94
C ARG A 26 -9.38 -3.06 37.60
N TYR A 27 -10.27 -2.45 38.38
CA TYR A 27 -10.34 -1.01 38.60
C TYR A 27 -8.98 -0.47 39.06
N GLY A 28 -8.54 0.62 38.44
CA GLY A 28 -7.37 1.37 38.85
C GLY A 28 -7.32 2.69 38.10
N ALA A 29 -7.81 3.75 38.75
CA ALA A 29 -7.72 5.11 38.28
C ALA A 29 -6.26 5.55 38.18
N ASP A 30 -5.85 6.11 37.04
CA ASP A 30 -4.83 7.15 37.06
C ASP A 30 -5.08 8.17 35.94
N THR A 31 -5.45 9.36 36.39
CA THR A 31 -5.69 10.56 35.60
C THR A 31 -4.37 11.28 35.37
N SER A 32 -3.87 11.32 34.13
CA SER A 32 -2.92 12.36 33.74
C SER A 32 -3.39 13.06 32.45
N LEU A 33 -3.74 14.33 32.66
CA LEU A 33 -4.24 15.32 31.72
C LEU A 33 -3.37 15.46 30.45
N ALA A 34 -3.91 15.08 29.29
CA ALA A 34 -3.55 15.72 28.04
C ALA A 34 -4.31 17.06 27.94
N LYS A 35 -3.58 18.15 27.72
CA LYS A 35 -4.14 19.51 27.67
C LYS A 35 -5.16 19.66 26.51
N PRO A 36 -6.24 20.45 26.71
CA PRO A 36 -7.22 20.73 25.65
C PRO A 36 -6.60 21.60 24.56
N HIS A 37 -6.79 21.19 23.29
CA HIS A 37 -6.56 22.06 22.14
C HIS A 37 -7.69 23.10 22.06
N GLN A 38 -7.34 24.36 21.80
CA GLN A 38 -8.32 25.43 21.63
C GLN A 38 -9.07 25.30 20.29
N PRO A 39 -10.38 25.60 20.23
CA PRO A 39 -11.16 25.55 19.01
C PRO A 39 -10.88 26.81 18.18
N GLY A 40 -10.28 26.66 17.00
CA GLY A 40 -9.99 27.80 16.14
C GLY A 40 -9.19 27.53 14.86
N ASP A 41 -8.71 26.31 14.64
CA ASP A 41 -8.07 25.94 13.38
C ASP A 41 -8.62 24.57 12.96
N VAL A 42 -9.45 24.54 11.91
CA VAL A 42 -9.82 23.28 11.26
C VAL A 42 -8.55 22.78 10.60
N ASP A 43 -7.79 21.95 11.30
CA ASP A 43 -6.59 21.34 10.74
C ASP A 43 -7.04 20.36 9.65
N THR A 44 -7.13 20.85 8.42
CA THR A 44 -7.38 20.09 7.17
C THR A 44 -6.28 19.05 6.86
N HIS A 45 -5.40 18.79 7.83
CA HIS A 45 -4.35 17.80 7.78
C HIS A 45 -4.87 16.47 8.34
N ARG A 46 -5.17 15.53 7.43
CA ARG A 46 -5.15 14.09 7.74
C ARG A 46 -4.01 13.77 8.70
N SER A 47 -4.25 12.91 9.69
CA SER A 47 -3.21 12.50 10.63
C SER A 47 -2.10 11.73 9.87
N LEU A 48 -0.87 11.70 10.39
CA LEU A 48 0.25 10.97 9.79
C LEU A 48 -0.04 9.44 9.79
N GLU A 49 -0.88 9.05 10.74
CA GLU A 49 -1.35 7.72 11.05
C GLU A 49 -2.37 7.23 10.00
N ASP A 50 -3.12 8.13 9.37
CA ASP A 50 -4.07 7.82 8.28
C ASP A 50 -3.39 7.37 6.98
N ASP A 51 -2.14 7.81 6.73
CA ASP A 51 -1.32 7.36 5.59
C ASP A 51 -0.48 6.10 5.94
N ALA A 52 -0.50 5.72 7.23
CA ALA A 52 0.17 4.57 7.81
C ALA A 52 -0.83 3.40 8.03
N VAL A 53 -1.69 3.12 7.06
CA VAL A 53 -2.52 1.91 7.10
C VAL A 53 -1.62 0.68 6.79
N PRO A 54 -1.61 -0.37 7.63
CA PRO A 54 -0.90 -1.60 7.33
C PRO A 54 -1.49 -2.24 6.06
N GLU A 55 -0.71 -2.31 4.98
CA GLU A 55 -1.06 -3.17 3.85
C GLU A 55 -0.90 -4.62 4.29
N THR A 56 -1.98 -5.40 4.24
CA THR A 56 -1.90 -6.84 4.44
C THR A 56 -1.13 -7.46 3.26
N ALA A 57 -0.15 -8.31 3.56
CA ALA A 57 0.49 -9.10 2.52
C ALA A 57 -0.54 -10.09 1.97
N VAL A 58 -1.14 -9.77 0.82
CA VAL A 58 -2.15 -10.58 0.13
C VAL A 58 -1.68 -12.03 -0.07
N LEU A 59 -0.36 -12.23 -0.22
CA LEU A 59 0.29 -13.52 -0.44
C LEU A 59 0.89 -14.16 0.84
N GLY A 60 0.72 -13.52 2.00
CA GLY A 60 1.28 -13.94 3.29
C GLY A 60 2.76 -13.57 3.51
N ARG A 61 3.23 -13.68 4.76
CA ARG A 61 4.62 -13.38 5.17
C ARG A 61 5.56 -14.55 4.93
N ASN A 62 6.13 -14.62 3.72
CA ASN A 62 6.94 -15.76 3.27
C ASN A 62 8.45 -15.60 3.52
N LEU A 63 8.96 -14.39 3.79
CA LEU A 63 10.38 -14.14 4.00
C LEU A 63 10.77 -14.25 5.48
N GLY A 64 11.58 -15.25 5.81
CA GLY A 64 12.25 -15.37 7.11
C GLY A 64 13.58 -14.62 7.17
N TRP A 65 14.28 -14.71 8.30
CA TRP A 65 15.60 -14.07 8.51
C TRP A 65 16.62 -14.49 7.44
N SER A 66 16.73 -15.78 7.14
CA SER A 66 17.69 -16.30 6.16
C SER A 66 17.39 -15.81 4.74
N SER A 67 16.12 -15.75 4.34
CA SER A 67 15.73 -15.21 3.04
C SER A 67 15.96 -13.71 2.95
N ALA A 68 15.71 -12.95 4.03
CA ALA A 68 16.03 -11.52 4.08
C ALA A 68 17.54 -11.27 4.01
N TYR A 69 18.34 -12.02 4.75
CA TYR A 69 19.81 -11.98 4.67
C TYR A 69 20.30 -12.28 3.26
N ILE A 70 19.79 -13.35 2.64
CA ILE A 70 20.17 -13.73 1.28
C ILE A 70 19.72 -12.71 0.24
N LEU A 71 18.52 -12.15 0.40
CA LEU A 71 18.03 -11.08 -0.45
C LEU A 71 18.98 -9.89 -0.42
N ILE A 72 19.45 -9.45 0.75
CA ILE A 72 20.40 -8.34 0.87
C ILE A 72 21.76 -8.71 0.25
N ILE A 73 22.36 -9.81 0.69
CA ILE A 73 23.73 -10.16 0.30
C ILE A 73 23.83 -10.54 -1.19
N SER A 74 22.84 -11.23 -1.76
CA SER A 74 22.84 -11.62 -3.17
C SER A 74 22.56 -10.43 -4.11
N ARG A 75 21.90 -9.38 -3.62
CA ARG A 75 21.77 -8.12 -4.36
C ARG A 75 23.09 -7.37 -4.43
N VAL A 76 23.84 -7.33 -3.32
CA VAL A 76 25.12 -6.62 -3.26
C VAL A 76 26.23 -7.40 -3.95
N ILE A 77 26.33 -8.71 -3.71
CA ILE A 77 27.26 -9.61 -4.42
C ILE A 77 26.70 -9.85 -5.84
N GLY A 78 26.99 -8.91 -6.73
CA GLY A 78 26.72 -8.97 -8.16
C GLY A 78 28.01 -9.04 -8.98
N SER A 79 27.97 -8.52 -10.20
CA SER A 79 29.13 -8.37 -11.08
C SER A 79 30.18 -7.37 -10.55
N GLY A 80 29.76 -6.41 -9.71
CA GLY A 80 30.61 -5.32 -9.22
C GLY A 80 31.93 -5.80 -8.58
N ILE A 81 31.90 -6.77 -7.67
CA ILE A 81 33.13 -7.27 -7.00
C ILE A 81 34.08 -8.02 -7.94
N PHE A 82 33.58 -8.54 -9.07
CA PHE A 82 34.39 -9.23 -10.06
C PHE A 82 34.97 -8.27 -11.12
N ALA A 83 34.42 -7.06 -11.22
CA ALA A 83 34.79 -6.06 -12.23
C ALA A 83 35.56 -4.86 -11.66
N THR A 84 35.11 -4.30 -10.55
CA THR A 84 35.67 -3.03 -10.03
C THR A 84 37.08 -3.09 -9.43
N PRO A 85 37.59 -4.20 -8.85
CA PRO A 85 38.89 -4.18 -8.19
C PRO A 85 40.06 -3.76 -9.08
N GLY A 86 40.13 -4.27 -10.32
CA GLY A 86 41.18 -3.93 -11.27
C GLY A 86 41.15 -2.44 -11.62
N ALA A 87 39.96 -1.92 -11.92
CA ALA A 87 39.72 -0.52 -12.20
C ALA A 87 39.99 0.42 -11.01
N ILE A 88 39.76 -0.01 -9.76
CA ILE A 88 40.08 0.75 -8.54
C ILE A 88 41.60 0.78 -8.35
N PHE A 89 42.24 -0.38 -8.39
CA PHE A 89 43.69 -0.51 -8.20
C PHE A 89 44.47 0.25 -9.28
N SER A 90 44.02 0.22 -10.53
CA SER A 90 44.60 1.02 -11.61
C SER A 90 44.52 2.53 -11.34
N SER A 91 43.50 2.99 -10.61
CA SER A 91 43.36 4.39 -10.26
C SER A 91 44.26 4.78 -9.08
N VAL A 92 44.27 3.99 -8.00
CA VAL A 92 44.95 4.36 -6.74
C VAL A 92 46.38 3.84 -6.60
N GLY A 93 46.80 2.91 -7.44
CA GLY A 93 48.18 2.46 -7.62
C GLY A 93 48.73 1.48 -6.59
N SER A 94 48.23 1.50 -5.34
CA SER A 94 48.75 0.68 -4.22
C SER A 94 47.71 -0.24 -3.58
N ILE A 95 48.21 -1.32 -2.95
CA ILE A 95 47.38 -2.34 -2.30
C ILE A 95 46.66 -1.75 -1.08
N GLY A 96 47.42 -1.04 -0.23
CA GLY A 96 46.93 -0.44 1.00
C GLY A 96 45.85 0.59 0.75
N LEU A 97 46.04 1.48 -0.24
CA LEU A 97 45.03 2.48 -0.59
C LEU A 97 43.79 1.82 -1.20
N SER A 98 43.94 0.79 -2.05
CA SER A 98 42.81 0.03 -2.59
C SER A 98 41.97 -0.64 -1.50
N LEU A 99 42.60 -1.34 -0.55
CA LEU A 99 41.90 -1.98 0.56
C LEU A 99 41.25 -0.96 1.51
N LEU A 100 41.92 0.16 1.76
CA LEU A 100 41.38 1.27 2.57
C LEU A 100 40.11 1.84 1.96
N LEU A 101 40.03 1.95 0.63
CA LEU A 101 38.81 2.41 -0.04
C LEU A 101 37.66 1.41 0.11
N TRP A 102 37.91 0.10 0.11
CA TRP A 102 36.88 -0.91 0.38
C TRP A 102 36.31 -0.81 1.80
N VAL A 103 37.16 -0.59 2.80
CA VAL A 103 36.73 -0.37 4.19
C VAL A 103 35.96 0.95 4.32
N SER A 104 36.50 2.02 3.73
CA SER A 104 35.84 3.34 3.71
C SER A 104 34.46 3.26 3.05
N GLY A 105 34.34 2.51 1.94
CA GLY A 105 33.08 2.26 1.26
C GLY A 105 32.06 1.52 2.12
N ALA A 106 32.49 0.52 2.90
CA ALA A 106 31.62 -0.18 3.83
C ALA A 106 31.11 0.74 4.95
N ILE A 107 31.97 1.60 5.52
CA ILE A 107 31.60 2.57 6.56
C ILE A 107 30.60 3.59 6.02
N ILE A 108 30.82 4.10 4.81
CA ILE A 108 29.90 5.03 4.16
C ILE A 108 28.56 4.36 3.89
N SER A 109 28.57 3.12 3.39
CA SER A 109 27.35 2.33 3.16
C SER A 109 26.60 2.03 4.46
N TRP A 110 27.32 1.86 5.57
CA TRP A 110 26.74 1.68 6.90
C TRP A 110 25.92 2.90 7.33
N PHE A 111 26.41 4.12 7.07
CA PHE A 111 25.64 5.33 7.38
C PHE A 111 24.34 5.42 6.57
N GLY A 112 24.36 5.07 5.28
CA GLY A 112 23.14 4.97 4.46
C GLY A 112 22.17 3.92 5.01
N LEU A 113 22.70 2.75 5.39
CA LEU A 113 21.92 1.66 5.96
C LEU A 113 21.24 2.06 7.29
N MET A 114 21.92 2.82 8.16
CA MET A 114 21.33 3.30 9.41
C MET A 114 20.06 4.13 9.17
N VAL A 115 20.07 5.02 8.16
CA VAL A 115 18.90 5.84 7.80
C VAL A 115 17.76 4.94 7.30
N ALA A 116 18.07 3.96 6.45
CA ALA A 116 17.08 3.00 5.94
C ALA A 116 16.52 2.09 7.04
N LEU A 117 17.34 1.70 8.03
CA LEU A 117 16.91 0.89 9.17
C LEU A 117 15.94 1.64 10.09
N GLU A 118 16.17 2.92 10.36
CA GLU A 118 15.23 3.70 11.18
C GLU A 118 13.88 3.82 10.50
N TYR A 119 13.85 4.17 9.23
CA TYR A 119 12.58 4.20 8.49
C TYR A 119 11.94 2.81 8.39
N GLY A 120 12.67 1.77 8.00
CA GLY A 120 12.10 0.44 7.80
C GLY A 120 11.63 -0.23 9.10
N CYS A 121 12.31 0.05 10.22
CA CYS A 121 11.85 -0.43 11.53
C CYS A 121 10.72 0.42 12.10
N MET A 122 10.62 1.70 11.74
CA MET A 122 9.51 2.57 12.15
C MET A 122 8.26 2.31 11.31
N LEU A 123 8.44 2.06 10.00
CA LEU A 123 7.41 1.85 8.97
C LEU A 123 7.67 0.54 8.22
N PRO A 124 7.30 -0.62 8.79
CA PRO A 124 7.51 -1.92 8.17
C PRO A 124 6.51 -2.20 7.04
N ARG A 125 6.50 -1.34 6.01
CA ARG A 125 5.66 -1.42 4.81
C ARG A 125 6.52 -1.61 3.55
N SER A 126 6.04 -2.42 2.61
CA SER A 126 6.67 -2.56 1.30
C SER A 126 6.70 -1.24 0.53
N GLY A 127 7.81 -0.98 -0.16
CA GLY A 127 8.01 0.21 -1.01
C GLY A 127 9.19 1.12 -0.64
N GLY A 128 9.92 0.84 0.44
CA GLY A 128 11.20 1.47 0.76
C GLY A 128 11.18 3.01 0.66
N GLN A 129 12.09 3.58 -0.13
CA GLN A 129 12.25 5.03 -0.28
C GLN A 129 10.95 5.75 -0.71
N LYS A 130 10.11 5.11 -1.53
CA LYS A 130 8.80 5.66 -1.94
C LYS A 130 7.93 5.93 -0.71
N VAL A 131 7.78 4.93 0.15
CA VAL A 131 6.97 5.03 1.38
C VAL A 131 7.57 6.06 2.34
N TYR A 132 8.89 6.08 2.47
CA TYR A 132 9.56 7.01 3.40
C TYR A 132 9.36 8.47 3.00
N LEU A 133 9.45 8.75 1.70
CA LEU A 133 9.25 10.09 1.15
C LEU A 133 7.78 10.51 1.21
N GLU A 134 6.82 9.62 0.93
CA GLU A 134 5.40 9.94 1.07
C GLU A 134 5.02 10.27 2.51
N PHE A 135 5.49 9.45 3.44
CA PHE A 135 5.26 9.65 4.88
C PHE A 135 5.84 10.99 5.36
N THR A 136 7.00 11.38 4.83
CA THR A 136 7.72 12.59 5.28
C THR A 136 7.30 13.86 4.55
N TYR A 137 7.03 13.77 3.24
CA TYR A 137 6.72 14.87 2.34
C TYR A 137 5.32 14.69 1.76
N ARG A 138 4.31 15.17 2.50
CA ARG A 138 2.90 14.92 2.16
C ARG A 138 2.32 15.81 1.06
N ARG A 139 3.00 16.90 0.70
CA ARG A 139 2.53 17.86 -0.32
C ARG A 139 3.62 18.13 -1.35
N PRO A 140 3.28 18.16 -2.66
CA PRO A 140 1.98 17.78 -3.25
C PRO A 140 1.72 16.26 -3.18
N ARG A 141 0.42 15.88 -3.13
CA ARG A 141 0.02 14.46 -3.04
C ARG A 141 0.54 13.69 -4.25
N PHE A 142 0.97 12.45 -4.03
CA PHE A 142 1.56 11.56 -5.03
C PHE A 142 2.89 12.01 -5.66
N LEU A 143 3.48 13.17 -5.34
CA LEU A 143 4.74 13.59 -5.95
C LEU A 143 5.87 12.58 -5.71
N ALA A 144 6.04 12.14 -4.47
CA ALA A 144 7.04 11.13 -4.13
C ALA A 144 6.78 9.79 -4.87
N SER A 145 5.52 9.35 -4.91
CA SER A 145 5.08 8.20 -5.72
C SER A 145 5.47 8.33 -7.18
N THR A 146 5.11 9.43 -7.82
CA THR A 146 5.35 9.66 -9.25
C THR A 146 6.84 9.76 -9.55
N LEU A 147 7.60 10.52 -8.75
CA LEU A 147 9.05 10.65 -8.94
C LEU A 147 9.77 9.31 -8.77
N VAL A 148 9.44 8.55 -7.72
CA VAL A 148 10.08 7.24 -7.50
C VAL A 148 9.62 6.20 -8.52
N ALA A 149 8.34 6.17 -8.89
CA ALA A 149 7.83 5.24 -9.91
C ALA A 149 8.46 5.49 -11.28
N VAL A 150 8.59 6.76 -11.69
CA VAL A 150 9.21 7.09 -12.97
C VAL A 150 10.72 6.85 -12.95
N HIS A 151 11.39 7.22 -11.85
CA HIS A 151 12.80 6.87 -11.66
C HIS A 151 13.01 5.36 -11.77
N ALA A 152 12.17 4.57 -11.08
CA ALA A 152 12.23 3.12 -11.16
C ALA A 152 11.98 2.62 -12.59
N VAL A 153 10.89 3.05 -13.26
CA VAL A 153 10.48 2.55 -14.59
C VAL A 153 11.46 2.93 -15.71
N ILE A 154 11.90 4.18 -15.77
CA ILE A 154 12.75 4.68 -16.85
C ILE A 154 14.21 4.35 -16.61
N LEU A 155 14.66 4.30 -15.34
CA LEU A 155 16.09 4.25 -14.99
C LEU A 155 16.51 2.97 -14.26
N GLY A 156 15.63 1.99 -14.04
CA GLY A 156 15.93 0.81 -13.22
C GLY A 156 17.19 0.03 -13.65
N PHE A 157 17.69 -0.91 -12.85
CA PHE A 157 19.02 -1.52 -13.10
C PHE A 157 18.97 -3.05 -13.16
N THR A 158 18.58 -3.61 -14.32
CA THR A 158 18.65 -5.06 -14.57
C THR A 158 19.28 -5.47 -15.91
N ALA A 159 19.21 -4.61 -16.93
CA ALA A 159 19.75 -4.92 -18.26
C ALA A 159 21.25 -5.27 -18.25
N SER A 160 22.07 -4.53 -17.47
CA SER A 160 23.52 -4.79 -17.39
C SER A 160 23.84 -6.22 -16.94
N ASN A 161 23.22 -6.70 -15.84
CA ASN A 161 23.44 -8.06 -15.37
C ASN A 161 22.93 -9.12 -16.36
N CYS A 162 21.91 -8.81 -17.16
CA CYS A 162 21.44 -9.71 -18.21
C CYS A 162 22.41 -9.78 -19.40
N ILE A 163 23.01 -8.64 -19.78
CA ILE A 163 24.05 -8.57 -20.81
C ILE A 163 25.30 -9.31 -20.34
N VAL A 164 25.78 -9.05 -19.12
CA VAL A 164 26.90 -9.77 -18.49
C VAL A 164 26.65 -11.27 -18.51
N PHE A 165 25.45 -11.73 -18.10
CA PHE A 165 25.09 -13.14 -18.22
C PHE A 165 25.25 -13.67 -19.66
N GLY A 166 24.75 -12.96 -20.65
CA GLY A 166 24.84 -13.35 -22.06
C GLY A 166 26.28 -13.40 -22.59
N GLU A 167 27.09 -12.39 -22.26
CA GLU A 167 28.50 -12.30 -22.66
C GLU A 167 29.33 -13.44 -22.06
N TYR A 168 29.22 -13.64 -20.74
CA TYR A 168 29.98 -14.69 -20.06
C TYR A 168 29.49 -16.10 -20.42
N LEU A 169 28.20 -16.30 -20.70
CA LEU A 169 27.70 -17.59 -21.19
C LEU A 169 28.22 -17.91 -22.59
N LEU A 170 28.24 -16.95 -23.51
CA LEU A 170 28.80 -17.15 -24.86
C LEU A 170 30.31 -17.36 -24.81
N PHE A 171 31.01 -16.62 -23.96
CA PHE A 171 32.44 -16.80 -23.75
C PHE A 171 32.77 -18.20 -23.19
N ALA A 172 32.00 -18.72 -22.22
CA ALA A 172 32.14 -20.10 -21.74
C ALA A 172 31.92 -21.16 -22.84
N LEU A 173 31.10 -20.85 -23.85
CA LEU A 173 30.87 -21.72 -25.01
C LEU A 173 31.96 -21.57 -26.09
N GLY A 174 33.05 -20.84 -25.81
CA GLY A 174 34.16 -20.61 -26.73
C GLY A 174 33.84 -19.62 -27.86
N LYS A 175 32.79 -18.79 -27.71
CA LYS A 175 32.40 -17.80 -28.71
C LYS A 175 32.77 -16.39 -28.26
N ALA A 176 33.34 -15.59 -29.16
CA ALA A 176 33.67 -14.19 -28.89
C ALA A 176 32.36 -13.35 -28.80
N PRO A 177 32.03 -12.75 -27.65
CA PRO A 177 30.76 -12.01 -27.49
C PRO A 177 30.63 -10.82 -28.45
N ALA A 178 31.75 -10.14 -28.74
CA ALA A 178 31.81 -8.99 -29.65
C ALA A 178 31.36 -9.34 -31.08
N GLU A 179 31.56 -10.59 -31.52
CA GLU A 179 31.16 -11.07 -32.84
C GLU A 179 29.69 -11.52 -32.90
N HIS A 180 29.04 -11.67 -31.74
CA HIS A 180 27.67 -12.19 -31.62
C HIS A 180 26.73 -11.31 -30.77
N PRO A 181 26.63 -9.99 -31.04
CA PRO A 181 25.85 -9.07 -30.21
C PRO A 181 24.35 -9.41 -30.16
N VAL A 182 23.80 -10.00 -31.22
CA VAL A 182 22.39 -10.45 -31.27
C VAL A 182 22.17 -11.63 -30.33
N GLN A 183 23.10 -12.57 -30.25
CA GLN A 183 22.98 -13.74 -29.37
C GLN A 183 23.11 -13.32 -27.90
N VAL A 184 24.01 -12.39 -27.58
CA VAL A 184 24.13 -11.79 -26.23
C VAL A 184 22.78 -11.19 -25.81
N ARG A 185 22.18 -10.36 -26.67
CA ARG A 185 20.88 -9.71 -26.39
C ARG A 185 19.73 -10.72 -26.28
N ALA A 186 19.73 -11.76 -27.11
CA ALA A 186 18.72 -12.82 -27.05
C ALA A 186 18.81 -13.62 -25.74
N LEU A 187 20.02 -13.97 -25.29
CA LEU A 187 20.25 -14.64 -24.00
C LEU A 187 19.85 -13.74 -22.83
N ALA A 188 20.18 -12.45 -22.89
CA ALA A 188 19.79 -11.46 -21.88
C ALA A 188 18.26 -11.33 -21.76
N LEU A 189 17.55 -11.24 -22.88
CA LEU A 189 16.09 -11.21 -22.92
C LEU A 189 15.49 -12.52 -22.40
N GLY A 190 16.04 -13.67 -22.83
CA GLY A 190 15.58 -14.99 -22.38
C GLY A 190 15.72 -15.18 -20.87
N LEU A 191 16.85 -14.77 -20.29
CA LEU A 191 17.06 -14.78 -18.84
C LEU A 191 15.99 -13.92 -18.15
N MET A 192 15.81 -12.68 -18.58
CA MET A 192 14.84 -11.77 -17.97
C MET A 192 13.42 -12.33 -18.02
N THR A 193 12.98 -12.76 -19.20
CA THR A 193 11.64 -13.35 -19.38
C THR A 193 11.45 -14.59 -18.52
N GLY A 194 12.45 -15.48 -18.44
CA GLY A 194 12.39 -16.68 -17.62
C GLY A 194 12.28 -16.38 -16.12
N VAL A 195 13.07 -15.41 -15.62
CA VAL A 195 13.03 -14.97 -14.22
C VAL A 195 11.68 -14.33 -13.89
N THR A 196 11.18 -13.44 -14.75
CA THR A 196 9.87 -12.82 -14.57
C THR A 196 8.74 -13.86 -14.58
N ALA A 197 8.76 -14.81 -15.51
CA ALA A 197 7.78 -15.89 -15.57
C ALA A 197 7.82 -16.79 -14.32
N LEU A 198 9.02 -17.11 -13.82
CA LEU A 198 9.19 -17.92 -12.61
C LEU A 198 8.55 -17.25 -11.39
N HIS A 199 8.84 -15.96 -11.16
CA HIS A 199 8.24 -15.20 -10.06
C HIS A 199 6.73 -15.00 -10.25
N ALA A 200 6.27 -14.74 -11.47
CA ALA A 200 4.85 -14.58 -11.76
C ALA A 200 4.03 -15.88 -11.56
N CYS A 201 4.59 -17.04 -11.94
CA CYS A 201 3.90 -18.33 -11.81
C CYS A 201 4.03 -18.95 -10.41
N SER A 202 5.19 -18.78 -9.75
CA SER A 202 5.45 -19.40 -8.44
C SER A 202 6.48 -18.62 -7.62
N MET A 203 5.98 -17.64 -6.86
CA MET A 203 6.80 -16.84 -5.93
C MET A 203 7.60 -17.69 -4.94
N ARG A 204 7.03 -18.78 -4.39
CA ARG A 204 7.73 -19.67 -3.46
C ARG A 204 8.94 -20.35 -4.12
N THR A 205 8.78 -20.80 -5.36
CA THR A 205 9.87 -21.43 -6.12
C THR A 205 10.92 -20.39 -6.49
N GLY A 206 10.50 -19.19 -6.91
CA GLY A 206 11.40 -18.06 -7.15
C GLY A 206 12.24 -17.72 -5.92
N VAL A 207 11.62 -17.65 -4.73
CA VAL A 207 12.31 -17.42 -3.46
C VAL A 207 13.28 -18.57 -3.10
N ALA A 208 12.89 -19.82 -3.35
CA ALA A 208 13.79 -20.96 -3.12
C ALA A 208 15.02 -20.92 -4.04
N VAL A 209 14.82 -20.67 -5.34
CA VAL A 209 15.89 -20.58 -6.33
C VAL A 209 16.83 -19.42 -6.02
N GLN A 210 16.32 -18.22 -5.72
CA GLN A 210 17.19 -17.08 -5.38
C GLN A 210 17.99 -17.34 -4.09
N ASN A 211 17.40 -18.05 -3.11
CA ASN A 211 18.09 -18.39 -1.88
C ASN A 211 19.28 -19.31 -2.14
N ILE A 212 19.09 -20.34 -2.97
CA ILE A 212 20.15 -21.27 -3.39
C ILE A 212 21.24 -20.51 -4.14
N LEU A 213 20.88 -19.70 -5.13
CA LEU A 213 21.84 -18.91 -5.91
C LEU A 213 22.63 -17.92 -5.04
N GLY A 214 21.99 -17.32 -4.03
CA GLY A 214 22.66 -16.46 -3.06
C GLY A 214 23.74 -17.17 -2.26
N TRP A 215 23.46 -18.39 -1.78
CA TRP A 215 24.48 -19.21 -1.10
C TRP A 215 25.61 -19.64 -2.04
N VAL A 216 25.28 -19.98 -3.29
CA VAL A 216 26.29 -20.31 -4.32
C VAL A 216 27.25 -19.14 -4.55
N LYS A 217 26.75 -17.89 -4.57
CA LYS A 217 27.60 -16.69 -4.71
C LYS A 217 28.55 -16.49 -3.53
N ILE A 218 28.04 -16.64 -2.30
CA ILE A 218 28.89 -16.56 -1.10
C ILE A 218 29.96 -17.66 -1.16
N GLY A 219 29.53 -18.88 -1.46
CA GLY A 219 30.41 -20.03 -1.64
C GLY A 219 31.48 -19.80 -2.71
N LEU A 220 31.13 -19.16 -3.83
CA LEU A 220 32.07 -18.81 -4.90
C LEU A 220 33.17 -17.87 -4.42
N VAL A 221 32.84 -16.79 -3.71
CA VAL A 221 33.83 -15.83 -3.20
C VAL A 221 34.73 -16.48 -2.14
N ILE A 222 34.15 -17.30 -1.26
CA ILE A 222 34.91 -18.08 -0.27
C ILE A 222 35.83 -19.06 -0.98
N PHE A 223 35.32 -19.80 -1.97
CA PHE A 223 36.09 -20.76 -2.76
C PHE A 223 37.28 -20.09 -3.44
N MET A 224 37.08 -18.96 -4.12
CA MET A 224 38.17 -18.19 -4.73
C MET A 224 39.22 -17.78 -3.69
N THR A 225 38.78 -17.29 -2.54
CA THR A 225 39.69 -16.89 -1.45
C THR A 225 40.51 -18.08 -0.93
N VAL A 226 39.86 -19.23 -0.70
CA VAL A 226 40.51 -20.45 -0.23
C VAL A 226 41.48 -20.99 -1.29
N CYS A 227 41.10 -20.98 -2.57
CA CYS A 227 41.96 -21.37 -3.67
C CYS A 227 43.22 -20.49 -3.76
N ALA A 228 43.09 -19.17 -3.58
CA ALA A 228 44.25 -18.29 -3.50
C ALA A 228 45.20 -18.69 -2.36
N GLY A 229 44.65 -18.92 -1.16
CA GLY A 229 45.43 -19.38 -0.01
C GLY A 229 46.11 -20.73 -0.26
N ALA A 230 45.40 -21.68 -0.87
CA ALA A 230 45.95 -22.99 -1.24
C ALA A 230 47.05 -22.88 -2.29
N VAL A 231 46.90 -22.03 -3.32
CA VAL A 231 47.96 -21.76 -4.32
C VAL A 231 49.20 -21.17 -3.64
N VAL A 232 49.03 -20.22 -2.72
CA VAL A 232 50.14 -19.64 -1.95
C VAL A 232 50.84 -20.71 -1.11
N VAL A 233 50.11 -21.57 -0.39
CA VAL A 233 50.68 -22.61 0.48
C VAL A 233 51.36 -23.73 -0.31
N THR A 234 50.69 -24.26 -1.35
CA THR A 234 51.19 -25.40 -2.14
C THR A 234 52.37 -25.06 -3.03
N ARG A 235 52.53 -23.78 -3.42
CA ARG A 235 53.67 -23.32 -4.24
C ARG A 235 54.79 -22.69 -3.42
N TYR A 236 54.65 -22.60 -2.09
CA TYR A 236 55.71 -22.26 -1.14
C TYR A 236 56.47 -23.52 -0.68
N THR A 237 56.95 -24.32 -1.62
CA THR A 237 57.93 -25.38 -1.31
C THR A 237 59.34 -24.82 -1.56
N PRO A 238 60.21 -24.70 -0.55
CA PRO A 238 61.50 -24.00 -0.62
C PRO A 238 62.61 -24.77 -1.39
N SER A 239 62.27 -25.63 -2.34
CA SER A 239 63.19 -26.66 -2.83
C SER A 239 63.35 -26.81 -4.35
N GLU A 240 63.20 -25.75 -5.16
CA GLU A 240 63.64 -25.77 -6.57
C GLU A 240 64.16 -24.37 -7.00
N PRO A 241 65.18 -24.28 -7.88
CA PRO A 241 65.96 -23.07 -8.12
C PRO A 241 65.23 -22.05 -9.02
N ALA A 242 65.68 -20.80 -8.88
CA ALA A 242 65.20 -19.51 -9.38
C ALA A 242 64.80 -19.34 -10.87
N LEU A 243 64.67 -20.42 -11.67
CA LEU A 243 64.28 -20.36 -13.07
C LEU A 243 62.76 -20.44 -13.28
N LEU A 244 62.02 -21.19 -12.46
CA LEU A 244 60.55 -21.30 -12.57
C LEU A 244 59.80 -20.12 -11.93
N SER A 245 60.41 -19.46 -10.92
CA SER A 245 59.86 -18.23 -10.32
C SER A 245 59.94 -17.03 -11.25
N ARG A 246 60.73 -17.12 -12.35
CA ARG A 246 60.93 -16.07 -13.35
C ARG A 246 59.87 -16.06 -14.45
N GLU A 247 59.19 -17.18 -14.72
CA GLU A 247 58.12 -17.25 -15.73
C GLU A 247 56.73 -16.85 -15.21
N LEU A 248 56.51 -16.81 -13.89
CA LEU A 248 55.17 -16.55 -13.30
C LEU A 248 55.02 -15.30 -12.41
N HIS A 249 56.07 -14.48 -12.23
CA HIS A 249 56.00 -13.15 -11.57
C HIS A 249 55.16 -13.05 -10.26
N LEU A 250 55.13 -14.10 -9.43
CA LEU A 250 54.43 -14.05 -8.15
C LEU A 250 55.25 -13.21 -7.15
N ARG A 251 54.74 -12.02 -6.77
CA ARG A 251 55.32 -11.23 -5.68
C ARG A 251 54.86 -11.79 -4.33
N ALA A 252 55.78 -11.92 -3.39
CA ALA A 252 55.40 -12.02 -1.99
C ALA A 252 54.59 -10.77 -1.61
N PHE A 253 53.47 -10.94 -0.90
CA PHE A 253 52.74 -9.82 -0.35
C PHE A 253 53.72 -8.93 0.45
N PRO A 254 53.67 -7.59 0.34
CA PRO A 254 54.66 -6.74 0.98
C PRO A 254 54.79 -7.06 2.47
N SER A 255 56.00 -7.45 2.91
CA SER A 255 56.25 -7.87 4.30
C SER A 255 56.41 -6.69 5.26
N THR A 256 56.48 -5.47 4.73
CA THR A 256 56.61 -4.23 5.49
C THR A 256 55.37 -3.37 5.34
N TRP A 257 55.05 -2.63 6.40
CA TRP A 257 53.93 -1.69 6.41
C TRP A 257 54.04 -0.65 5.29
N ASP A 258 55.24 -0.13 5.02
CA ASP A 258 55.42 0.87 3.96
C ASP A 258 55.21 0.29 2.56
N GLY A 259 55.48 -1.01 2.36
CA GLY A 259 55.37 -1.66 1.06
C GLY A 259 53.93 -1.80 0.54
N ILE A 260 52.92 -1.88 1.43
CA ILE A 260 51.52 -1.88 0.97
C ILE A 260 51.06 -0.52 0.46
N TRP A 261 51.76 0.57 0.83
CA TRP A 261 51.44 1.94 0.41
C TRP A 261 52.28 2.40 -0.79
N GLU A 262 53.20 1.57 -1.29
CA GLU A 262 54.06 1.92 -2.43
C GLU A 262 53.22 2.21 -3.69
N GLY A 263 53.49 3.35 -4.34
CA GLY A 263 52.76 3.77 -5.54
C GLY A 263 51.37 4.37 -5.27
N SER A 264 51.05 4.72 -4.02
CA SER A 264 49.75 5.33 -3.67
C SER A 264 49.55 6.68 -4.37
N VAL A 265 48.41 6.83 -5.04
CA VAL A 265 47.97 8.08 -5.65
C VAL A 265 46.95 8.76 -4.74
N TRP A 266 47.40 9.69 -3.90
CA TRP A 266 46.56 10.43 -2.93
C TRP A 266 45.78 11.61 -3.54
N ASN A 267 45.52 11.57 -4.84
CA ASN A 267 44.75 12.62 -5.50
C ASN A 267 43.26 12.50 -5.15
N TRP A 268 42.66 13.57 -4.65
CA TRP A 268 41.24 13.60 -4.23
C TRP A 268 40.26 13.25 -5.36
N GLY A 269 40.53 13.67 -6.60
CA GLY A 269 39.69 13.32 -7.75
C GLY A 269 39.75 11.83 -8.06
N VAL A 270 40.96 11.27 -8.09
CA VAL A 270 41.19 9.83 -8.30
C VAL A 270 40.53 9.00 -7.20
N ILE A 271 40.74 9.36 -5.93
CA ILE A 271 40.12 8.71 -4.77
C ILE A 271 38.60 8.78 -4.85
N SER A 272 38.04 9.93 -5.24
CA SER A 272 36.59 10.11 -5.42
C SER A 272 36.04 9.16 -6.49
N THR A 273 36.64 9.12 -7.68
CA THR A 273 36.21 8.21 -8.76
C THR A 273 36.33 6.72 -8.37
N ALA A 274 37.37 6.37 -7.61
CA ALA A 274 37.54 5.02 -7.08
C ALA A 274 36.48 4.68 -6.02
N LEU A 275 36.14 5.62 -5.13
CA LEU A 275 35.06 5.45 -4.16
C LEU A 275 33.69 5.28 -4.82
N PHE A 276 33.40 5.95 -5.93
CA PHE A 276 32.18 5.69 -6.71
C PHE A 276 32.10 4.23 -7.19
N LYS A 277 33.20 3.67 -7.69
CA LYS A 277 33.27 2.24 -8.09
C LYS A 277 33.09 1.30 -6.89
N VAL A 278 33.60 1.69 -5.72
CA VAL A 278 33.37 0.96 -4.47
C VAL A 278 31.89 1.04 -4.06
N PHE A 279 31.26 2.22 -4.10
CA PHE A 279 29.84 2.39 -3.77
C PHE A 279 28.93 1.58 -4.69
N TYR A 280 29.24 1.54 -5.98
CA TYR A 280 28.57 0.67 -6.93
C TYR A 280 28.61 -0.80 -6.46
N SER A 281 29.73 -1.24 -5.92
CA SER A 281 29.91 -2.63 -5.46
C SER A 281 29.19 -2.94 -4.14
N TYR A 282 28.84 -1.92 -3.34
CA TYR A 282 28.04 -2.05 -2.10
C TYR A 282 26.55 -1.73 -2.28
N ALA A 283 26.13 -1.33 -3.48
CA ALA A 283 24.77 -0.87 -3.72
C ALA A 283 23.72 -1.97 -3.49
N GLY A 284 22.57 -1.58 -2.90
CA GLY A 284 21.40 -2.45 -2.76
C GLY A 284 21.17 -3.05 -1.38
N LEU A 285 21.89 -2.60 -0.35
CA LEU A 285 21.73 -3.05 1.05
C LEU A 285 20.32 -2.87 1.62
N GLN A 286 19.58 -1.90 1.09
CA GLN A 286 18.22 -1.53 1.51
C GLN A 286 17.12 -2.26 0.74
N ASN A 287 17.43 -3.27 -0.09
CA ASN A 287 16.44 -3.90 -0.95
C ASN A 287 15.34 -4.65 -0.19
N VAL A 288 15.62 -5.19 1.00
CA VAL A 288 14.62 -5.80 1.88
C VAL A 288 13.54 -4.79 2.31
N ASN A 289 13.88 -3.50 2.38
CA ASN A 289 12.93 -2.44 2.72
C ASN A 289 11.83 -2.27 1.65
N ASN A 290 12.04 -2.78 0.44
CA ASN A 290 11.02 -2.75 -0.62
C ASN A 290 9.94 -3.83 -0.43
N VAL A 291 10.22 -4.88 0.35
CA VAL A 291 9.36 -6.08 0.48
C VAL A 291 8.99 -6.40 1.93
N LEU A 292 8.95 -5.39 2.81
CA LEU A 292 8.74 -5.58 4.25
C LEU A 292 7.41 -6.23 4.62
N ASN A 293 6.36 -6.08 3.81
CA ASN A 293 5.08 -6.74 4.06
C ASN A 293 5.21 -8.27 4.00
N GLU A 294 6.16 -8.80 3.22
CA GLU A 294 6.40 -10.24 3.08
C GLU A 294 7.33 -10.80 4.16
N VAL A 295 7.98 -9.95 4.95
CA VAL A 295 8.90 -10.35 6.02
C VAL A 295 8.11 -10.76 7.26
N ARG A 296 8.39 -11.93 7.82
CA ARG A 296 7.68 -12.50 8.99
C ARG A 296 7.70 -11.57 10.19
N ASP A 297 8.90 -11.17 10.60
CA ASP A 297 9.17 -10.21 11.68
C ASP A 297 10.07 -9.10 11.14
N PRO A 298 9.50 -8.04 10.55
CA PRO A 298 10.27 -7.04 9.81
C PRO A 298 11.25 -6.27 10.71
N VAL A 299 10.88 -5.92 11.94
CA VAL A 299 11.74 -5.14 12.85
C VAL A 299 12.93 -5.97 13.31
N ARG A 300 12.71 -7.17 13.86
CA ARG A 300 13.82 -8.01 14.33
C ARG A 300 14.69 -8.49 13.18
N THR A 301 14.09 -8.79 12.03
CA THR A 301 14.81 -9.20 10.83
C THR A 301 15.67 -8.06 10.29
N LEU A 302 15.14 -6.84 10.13
CA LEU A 302 15.92 -5.70 9.66
C LEU A 302 17.10 -5.37 10.58
N ARG A 303 16.85 -5.30 11.89
CA ARG A 303 17.86 -4.94 12.90
C ARG A 303 19.04 -5.92 12.96
N SER A 304 18.86 -7.15 12.50
CA SER A 304 19.89 -8.19 12.55
C SER A 304 20.43 -8.55 11.17
N ALA A 305 19.56 -8.88 10.20
CA ALA A 305 19.96 -9.37 8.89
C ALA A 305 20.75 -8.33 8.07
N ALA A 306 20.31 -7.07 8.06
CA ALA A 306 20.96 -6.05 7.21
C ALA A 306 22.37 -5.65 7.71
N PRO A 307 22.57 -5.37 9.02
CA PRO A 307 23.90 -5.23 9.59
C PRO A 307 24.82 -6.43 9.35
N THR A 308 24.30 -7.64 9.57
CA THR A 308 25.06 -8.89 9.42
C THR A 308 25.49 -9.09 7.96
N ALA A 309 24.61 -8.77 7.00
CA ALA A 309 24.91 -8.82 5.58
C ALA A 309 26.05 -7.86 5.23
N LEU A 310 26.00 -6.58 5.66
CA LEU A 310 27.06 -5.61 5.37
C LEU A 310 28.42 -6.02 5.95
N VAL A 311 28.45 -6.52 7.20
CA VAL A 311 29.69 -7.04 7.80
C VAL A 311 30.22 -8.22 6.98
N THR A 312 29.36 -9.17 6.60
CA THR A 312 29.76 -10.31 5.77
C THR A 312 30.33 -9.85 4.43
N ILE A 313 29.65 -8.92 3.75
CA ILE A 313 30.08 -8.38 2.45
C ILE A 313 31.45 -7.71 2.58
N CYS A 314 31.64 -6.86 3.58
CA CYS A 314 32.91 -6.19 3.82
C CYS A 314 34.05 -7.20 3.99
N LEU A 315 33.85 -8.24 4.80
CA LEU A 315 34.84 -9.31 4.99
C LEU A 315 35.13 -10.06 3.70
N LEU A 316 34.09 -10.50 2.97
CA LEU A 316 34.26 -11.22 1.70
C LEU A 316 34.96 -10.37 0.65
N TYR A 317 34.63 -9.07 0.56
CA TYR A 317 35.22 -8.15 -0.40
C TYR A 317 36.69 -7.86 -0.07
N LEU A 318 37.05 -7.72 1.20
CA LEU A 318 38.46 -7.61 1.59
C LEU A 318 39.23 -8.89 1.26
N LEU A 319 38.68 -10.04 1.62
CA LEU A 319 39.30 -11.34 1.38
C LEU A 319 39.54 -11.61 -0.10
N ILE A 320 38.57 -11.33 -0.96
CA ILE A 320 38.73 -11.54 -2.41
C ILE A 320 39.70 -10.56 -3.05
N ASN A 321 39.73 -9.29 -2.59
CA ASN A 321 40.73 -8.34 -3.06
C ASN A 321 42.15 -8.77 -2.66
N VAL A 322 42.33 -9.25 -1.43
CA VAL A 322 43.60 -9.85 -0.99
C VAL A 322 43.96 -11.06 -1.85
N ALA A 323 42.99 -11.94 -2.17
CA ALA A 323 43.19 -13.08 -3.05
C ALA A 323 43.66 -12.65 -4.46
N TYR A 324 43.08 -11.60 -5.04
CA TYR A 324 43.54 -11.05 -6.33
C TYR A 324 44.99 -10.57 -6.25
N PHE A 325 45.36 -9.82 -5.21
CA PHE A 325 46.72 -9.32 -5.04
C PHE A 325 47.76 -10.42 -4.77
N LEU A 326 47.35 -11.57 -4.22
CA LEU A 326 48.23 -12.71 -3.97
C LEU A 326 48.49 -13.56 -5.22
N VAL A 327 47.50 -13.69 -6.10
CA VAL A 327 47.55 -14.62 -7.24
C VAL A 327 47.94 -13.92 -8.54
N ILE A 328 47.55 -12.66 -8.72
CA ILE A 328 47.72 -11.93 -9.98
C ILE A 328 48.83 -10.88 -9.82
N PRO A 329 49.80 -10.81 -10.76
CA PRO A 329 50.79 -9.73 -10.79
C PRO A 329 50.14 -8.34 -10.89
N LEU A 330 50.64 -7.39 -10.10
CA LEU A 330 50.05 -6.06 -9.95
C LEU A 330 49.92 -5.29 -11.28
N ASP A 331 50.90 -5.42 -12.18
CA ASP A 331 50.88 -4.75 -13.48
C ASP A 331 49.78 -5.28 -14.40
N GLU A 332 49.39 -6.53 -14.22
CA GLU A 332 48.29 -7.12 -14.96
C GLU A 332 46.95 -6.76 -14.33
N ILE A 333 46.85 -6.69 -13.00
CA ILE A 333 45.64 -6.16 -12.33
C ILE A 333 45.34 -4.75 -12.84
N LYS A 334 46.36 -3.89 -12.98
CA LYS A 334 46.20 -2.53 -13.54
C LYS A 334 45.66 -2.53 -14.98
N LYS A 335 46.04 -3.52 -15.79
CA LYS A 335 45.61 -3.64 -17.19
C LYS A 335 44.30 -4.42 -17.35
N SER A 336 43.89 -5.17 -16.34
CA SER A 336 42.73 -6.07 -16.41
C SER A 336 41.40 -5.34 -16.56
N GLY A 337 41.32 -4.06 -16.18
CA GLY A 337 40.08 -3.29 -16.21
C GLY A 337 38.99 -3.97 -15.39
N GLU A 338 37.93 -4.41 -16.08
CA GLU A 338 36.77 -5.11 -15.50
C GLU A 338 36.92 -6.65 -15.47
N LEU A 339 38.05 -7.19 -15.92
CA LEU A 339 38.27 -8.63 -16.10
C LEU A 339 39.19 -9.23 -15.03
N VAL A 340 39.37 -8.58 -13.89
CA VAL A 340 40.26 -9.06 -12.81
C VAL A 340 39.84 -10.45 -12.27
N GLY A 341 38.53 -10.69 -12.16
CA GLY A 341 38.02 -12.01 -11.79
C GLY A 341 38.41 -13.08 -12.81
N ALA A 342 38.45 -12.74 -14.09
CA ALA A 342 38.82 -13.65 -15.16
C ALA A 342 40.28 -14.09 -15.07
N LEU A 343 41.13 -13.10 -14.93
CA LEU A 343 42.56 -13.28 -14.79
C LEU A 343 42.92 -14.12 -13.55
N PHE A 344 42.14 -14.00 -12.47
CA PHE A 344 42.30 -14.85 -11.29
C PHE A 344 42.14 -16.34 -11.61
N PHE A 345 41.04 -16.73 -12.23
CA PHE A 345 40.75 -18.14 -12.50
C PHE A 345 41.68 -18.75 -13.52
N GLU A 346 42.09 -18.00 -14.55
CA GLU A 346 43.12 -18.41 -15.50
C GLU A 346 44.43 -18.77 -14.76
N ARG A 347 44.82 -17.96 -13.76
CA ARG A 347 46.05 -18.20 -12.98
C ARG A 347 45.96 -19.37 -12.02
N VAL A 348 44.80 -19.61 -11.43
CA VAL A 348 44.61 -20.72 -10.47
C VAL A 348 44.43 -22.06 -11.19
N PHE A 349 43.64 -22.10 -12.27
CA PHE A 349 43.16 -23.34 -12.89
C PHE A 349 43.69 -23.60 -14.30
N GLY A 350 44.48 -22.68 -14.87
CA GLY A 350 44.97 -22.75 -16.23
C GLY A 350 43.91 -22.37 -17.27
N GLU A 351 44.33 -22.20 -18.53
CA GLU A 351 43.46 -21.70 -19.61
C GLU A 351 42.25 -22.59 -19.88
N THR A 352 42.40 -23.92 -19.81
CA THR A 352 41.32 -24.85 -20.20
C THR A 352 40.17 -24.86 -19.20
N LEU A 353 40.46 -24.96 -17.90
CA LEU A 353 39.45 -25.02 -16.85
C LEU A 353 39.02 -23.61 -16.43
N GLY A 354 39.95 -22.64 -16.49
CA GLY A 354 39.69 -21.21 -16.29
C GLY A 354 38.70 -20.64 -17.30
N ASN A 355 38.85 -20.90 -18.60
CA ASN A 355 37.94 -20.36 -19.62
C ASN A 355 36.53 -20.95 -19.59
N LEU A 356 36.28 -22.02 -18.81
CA LEU A 356 34.95 -22.62 -18.65
C LEU A 356 34.31 -22.30 -17.29
N LEU A 357 35.02 -22.53 -16.17
CA LEU A 357 34.43 -22.40 -14.83
C LEU A 357 34.16 -20.94 -14.44
N LEU A 358 35.05 -20.04 -14.80
CA LEU A 358 34.95 -18.63 -14.44
C LEU A 358 33.75 -17.92 -15.10
N PRO A 359 33.57 -18.04 -16.43
CA PRO A 359 32.47 -17.33 -17.08
C PRO A 359 31.13 -17.89 -16.64
N LEU A 360 31.04 -19.21 -16.42
CA LEU A 360 29.85 -19.83 -15.84
C LEU A 360 29.57 -19.35 -14.42
N ALA A 361 30.59 -19.24 -13.56
CA ALA A 361 30.42 -18.76 -12.19
C ALA A 361 29.96 -17.28 -12.16
N ILE A 362 30.54 -16.43 -13.01
CA ILE A 362 30.12 -15.03 -13.15
C ILE A 362 28.71 -14.93 -13.76
N ALA A 363 28.39 -15.74 -14.76
CA ALA A 363 27.05 -15.80 -15.35
C ALA A 363 26.00 -16.21 -14.30
N VAL A 364 26.28 -17.25 -13.49
CA VAL A 364 25.41 -17.68 -12.39
C VAL A 364 25.26 -16.57 -11.34
N SER A 365 26.35 -15.85 -11.02
CA SER A 365 26.29 -14.69 -10.13
C SER A 365 25.41 -13.57 -10.69
N ALA A 366 25.54 -13.26 -11.98
CA ALA A 366 24.72 -12.26 -12.66
C ALA A 366 23.23 -12.66 -12.68
N ALA A 367 22.93 -13.92 -13.03
CA ALA A 367 21.56 -14.46 -13.02
C ALA A 367 20.94 -14.45 -11.61
N GLY A 368 21.70 -14.81 -10.58
CA GLY A 368 21.25 -14.72 -9.19
C GLY A 368 21.02 -13.28 -8.73
N ASN A 369 21.75 -12.29 -9.29
CA ASN A 369 21.45 -10.88 -9.02
C ASN A 369 20.10 -10.52 -9.64
N VAL A 370 19.90 -10.85 -10.94
CA VAL A 370 18.64 -10.60 -11.67
C VAL A 370 17.44 -11.17 -10.92
N MET A 371 17.50 -12.41 -10.42
CA MET A 371 16.44 -13.01 -9.59
C MET A 371 16.02 -12.14 -8.41
N VAL A 372 17.00 -11.60 -7.67
CA VAL A 372 16.78 -10.77 -6.48
C VAL A 372 16.32 -9.37 -6.85
N VAL A 373 16.88 -8.79 -7.93
CA VAL A 373 16.40 -7.49 -8.41
C VAL A 373 14.97 -7.63 -8.84
N THR A 374 14.62 -8.54 -9.74
CA THR A 374 13.27 -8.71 -10.28
C THR A 374 12.24 -8.97 -9.17
N PHE A 375 12.63 -9.68 -8.11
CA PHE A 375 11.79 -9.88 -6.92
C PHE A 375 11.57 -8.58 -6.12
N ALA A 376 12.60 -7.74 -5.97
CA ALA A 376 12.55 -6.53 -5.15
C ALA A 376 12.20 -5.24 -5.93
N LEU A 377 12.40 -5.23 -7.25
CA LEU A 377 12.37 -4.10 -8.19
C LEU A 377 12.22 -4.61 -9.65
N ILE A 378 11.26 -4.11 -10.41
CA ILE A 378 11.20 -4.33 -11.87
C ILE A 378 11.88 -3.09 -12.55
N TYR A 379 12.35 -3.17 -13.81
CA TYR A 379 12.78 -2.06 -14.72
C TYR A 379 14.30 -1.76 -14.95
N SER A 380 14.68 -1.07 -16.06
CA SER A 380 16.05 -1.04 -16.71
C SER A 380 16.48 0.26 -17.48
N PHE A 381 17.70 0.83 -17.24
CA PHE A 381 18.61 1.66 -18.07
C PHE A 381 20.00 1.91 -17.37
N ILE A 382 20.90 2.72 -17.95
CA ILE A 382 22.34 2.94 -17.65
C ILE A 382 22.66 3.38 -16.21
N LEU A 383 23.69 2.75 -15.60
CA LEU A 383 24.17 2.98 -14.23
C LEU A 383 24.42 4.43 -13.83
N GLU A 384 25.08 5.20 -14.70
CA GLU A 384 25.46 6.58 -14.41
C GLU A 384 24.25 7.53 -14.44
N VAL A 385 23.24 7.21 -15.27
CA VAL A 385 22.01 8.00 -15.40
C VAL A 385 21.01 7.68 -14.28
N GLU A 386 21.08 6.49 -13.67
CA GLU A 386 20.29 6.13 -12.48
C GLU A 386 20.93 6.63 -11.18
N GLY A 387 22.23 6.36 -10.99
CA GLY A 387 22.93 6.62 -9.72
C GLY A 387 22.93 8.08 -9.32
N TYR A 388 22.95 9.00 -10.30
CA TYR A 388 22.92 10.45 -10.06
C TYR A 388 21.54 10.94 -9.55
N PRO A 389 20.40 10.70 -10.24
CA PRO A 389 19.05 10.89 -9.69
C PRO A 389 18.84 10.20 -8.33
N GLY A 390 19.40 9.01 -8.12
CA GLY A 390 19.38 8.30 -6.84
C GLY A 390 19.94 9.12 -5.67
N GLN A 391 20.87 10.04 -5.92
CA GLN A 391 21.40 10.94 -4.87
C GLN A 391 20.38 11.98 -4.40
N PHE A 392 19.47 12.44 -5.28
CA PHE A 392 18.37 13.31 -4.84
C PHE A 392 17.44 12.59 -3.86
N PHE A 393 17.04 11.36 -4.17
CA PHE A 393 16.21 10.56 -3.27
C PHE A 393 16.92 10.29 -1.93
N SER A 394 18.20 9.94 -1.96
CA SER A 394 19.01 9.70 -0.76
C SER A 394 19.15 10.96 0.11
N LEU A 395 19.32 12.13 -0.52
CA LEU A 395 19.33 13.43 0.12
C LEU A 395 18.00 13.74 0.80
N PHE A 396 16.88 13.62 0.07
CA PHE A 396 15.54 13.91 0.61
C PHE A 396 15.11 12.91 1.67
N VAL A 397 15.44 11.62 1.57
CA VAL A 397 15.17 10.64 2.63
C VAL A 397 15.92 11.03 3.91
N SER A 398 17.20 11.43 3.80
CA SER A 398 18.04 11.80 4.94
C SER A 398 17.60 13.14 5.57
N LEU A 399 17.32 14.16 4.77
CA LEU A 399 16.74 15.42 5.22
C LEU A 399 15.36 15.21 5.84
N GLY A 400 14.56 14.34 5.23
CA GLY A 400 13.26 13.94 5.73
C GLY A 400 13.37 13.33 7.12
N LEU A 401 14.36 12.47 7.37
CA LEU A 401 14.53 11.84 8.68
C LEU A 401 14.85 12.88 9.76
N ILE A 402 15.72 13.83 9.43
CA ILE A 402 16.09 14.94 10.32
C ILE A 402 14.87 15.83 10.58
N ARG A 403 14.11 16.18 9.54
CA ARG A 403 12.85 16.94 9.65
C ARG A 403 11.86 16.22 10.54
N LEU A 404 11.64 14.92 10.31
CA LEU A 404 10.69 14.10 11.04
C LEU A 404 11.05 14.02 12.53
N ARG A 405 12.33 13.87 12.87
CA ARG A 405 12.79 13.88 14.27
C ARG A 405 12.51 15.20 14.99
N ARG A 406 12.51 16.33 14.26
CA ARG A 406 12.19 17.65 14.82
C ARG A 406 10.68 17.90 14.89
N ALA A 407 9.96 17.54 13.84
CA ALA A 407 8.53 17.80 13.70
C ALA A 407 7.67 16.85 14.54
N ARG A 408 8.11 15.59 14.70
CA ARG A 408 7.38 14.52 15.39
C ARG A 408 8.33 13.69 16.27
N PRO A 409 8.77 14.26 17.42
CA PRO A 409 9.62 13.55 18.38
C PRO A 409 8.88 12.41 19.10
N ASP A 410 7.55 12.41 19.07
CA ASP A 410 6.63 11.45 19.67
C ASP A 410 6.61 10.07 18.97
N LEU A 411 7.04 9.99 17.71
CA LEU A 411 7.02 8.73 16.95
C LEU A 411 7.95 7.68 17.57
N LYS A 412 7.41 6.48 17.79
CA LYS A 412 8.18 5.30 18.23
C LYS A 412 9.16 4.87 17.14
N ARG A 413 10.43 4.71 17.51
CA ARG A 413 11.53 4.36 16.60
C ARG A 413 12.27 3.14 17.15
N PRO A 414 11.84 1.91 16.80
CA PRO A 414 12.46 0.67 17.29
C PRO A 414 13.96 0.57 16.95
N TYR A 415 14.39 1.25 15.89
CA TYR A 415 15.78 1.52 15.59
C TYR A 415 15.97 3.03 15.40
N ARG A 416 16.99 3.60 16.03
CA ARG A 416 17.30 5.02 15.95
C ARG A 416 18.70 5.21 15.37
N ALA A 417 18.80 5.74 14.15
CA ALA A 417 20.05 6.01 13.48
C ALA A 417 20.90 7.02 14.26
N PHE A 418 22.22 6.86 14.19
CA PHE A 418 23.15 7.85 14.70
C PHE A 418 22.96 9.17 13.93
N LEU A 419 22.57 10.27 14.60
CA LEU A 419 22.19 11.51 13.90
C LEU A 419 23.31 12.07 12.99
N PRO A 420 24.61 12.04 13.39
CA PRO A 420 25.69 12.42 12.49
C PRO A 420 25.79 11.55 11.23
N ALA A 421 25.34 10.28 11.26
CA ALA A 421 25.26 9.46 10.04
C ALA A 421 24.22 10.00 9.05
N ALA A 422 23.08 10.49 9.54
CA ALA A 422 22.09 11.15 8.68
C ALA A 422 22.64 12.44 8.05
N TRP A 423 23.34 13.27 8.83
CA TRP A 423 24.01 14.46 8.32
C TRP A 423 25.15 14.14 7.35
N PHE A 424 25.90 13.07 7.60
CA PHE A 424 26.92 12.59 6.69
C PHE A 424 26.31 12.20 5.34
N ASN A 425 25.18 11.49 5.32
CA ASN A 425 24.49 11.17 4.05
C ASN A 425 23.99 12.42 3.33
N VAL A 426 23.49 13.43 4.06
CA VAL A 426 23.12 14.72 3.46
C VAL A 426 24.33 15.38 2.81
N PHE A 427 25.46 15.45 3.52
CA PHE A 427 26.70 16.02 3.02
C PHE A 427 27.22 15.25 1.79
N LEU A 428 27.30 13.92 1.89
CA LEU A 428 27.77 13.06 0.81
C LEU A 428 26.88 13.19 -0.42
N SER A 429 25.56 13.05 -0.28
CA SER A 429 24.63 13.18 -1.42
C SER A 429 24.75 14.56 -2.07
N THR A 430 24.86 15.63 -1.28
CA THR A 430 25.07 16.99 -1.79
C THR A 430 26.41 17.10 -2.54
N ALA A 431 27.49 16.54 -1.98
CA ALA A 431 28.80 16.54 -2.61
C ALA A 431 28.78 15.77 -3.94
N LEU A 432 28.14 14.60 -4.00
CA LEU A 432 28.04 13.80 -5.23
C LEU A 432 27.13 14.46 -6.29
N LEU A 433 26.15 15.27 -5.89
CA LEU A 433 25.36 16.09 -6.81
C LEU A 433 26.16 17.28 -7.36
N CYS A 434 27.02 17.91 -6.55
CA CYS A 434 27.82 19.05 -6.99
C CYS A 434 29.09 18.65 -7.75
N ALA A 435 29.73 17.53 -7.38
CA ALA A 435 31.06 17.15 -7.85
C ALA A 435 31.22 17.10 -9.38
N PRO A 436 30.26 16.58 -10.17
CA PRO A 436 30.40 16.53 -11.63
C PRO A 436 30.58 17.91 -12.27
N PHE A 437 29.99 18.97 -11.70
CA PHE A 437 30.01 20.34 -12.24
C PHE A 437 31.26 21.14 -11.87
N ILE A 438 32.21 20.53 -11.17
CA ILE A 438 33.48 21.17 -10.84
C ILE A 438 34.50 20.75 -11.92
N PRO A 439 34.95 21.66 -12.80
CA PRO A 439 35.93 21.33 -13.83
C PRO A 439 37.31 21.08 -13.22
N TYR A 440 38.08 20.17 -13.84
CA TYR A 440 39.48 19.97 -13.45
C TYR A 440 40.35 21.10 -14.01
N ASN A 441 41.46 21.38 -13.33
CA ASN A 441 42.43 22.37 -13.81
C ASN A 441 43.00 21.96 -15.17
N GLY A 442 42.75 22.78 -16.20
CA GLY A 442 43.26 22.57 -17.57
C GLY A 442 42.31 21.85 -18.52
N GLU A 443 41.08 21.54 -18.10
CA GLU A 443 40.06 20.94 -18.97
C GLU A 443 39.26 22.00 -19.74
N ASP A 444 39.08 21.80 -21.05
CA ASP A 444 38.21 22.64 -21.87
C ASP A 444 36.72 22.37 -21.60
N TRP A 445 35.89 23.40 -21.73
CA TRP A 445 34.46 23.35 -21.45
C TRP A 445 33.71 22.32 -22.31
N SER A 446 34.16 22.07 -23.54
CA SER A 446 33.56 21.06 -24.42
C SER A 446 33.72 19.63 -23.88
N SER A 447 34.94 19.28 -23.44
CA SER A 447 35.28 18.02 -22.76
C SER A 447 34.50 17.89 -21.45
N HIS A 448 34.44 18.98 -20.68
CA HIS A 448 33.74 19.02 -19.41
C HIS A 448 32.24 18.73 -19.58
N ILE A 449 31.57 19.40 -20.52
CA ILE A 449 30.14 19.18 -20.81
C ILE A 449 29.88 17.74 -21.28
N SER A 450 30.74 17.19 -22.13
CA SER A 450 30.62 15.80 -22.57
C SER A 450 30.68 14.82 -21.40
N ARG A 451 31.57 15.06 -20.43
CA ARG A 451 31.68 14.23 -19.23
C ARG A 451 30.47 14.37 -18.30
N VAL A 452 29.92 15.58 -18.16
CA VAL A 452 28.80 15.85 -17.24
C VAL A 452 27.42 15.55 -17.86
N SER A 453 27.40 15.12 -19.13
CA SER A 453 26.18 14.80 -19.87
C SER A 453 25.25 13.82 -19.15
N TYR A 454 25.77 12.80 -18.45
CA TYR A 454 24.95 11.87 -17.67
C TYR A 454 24.18 12.57 -16.53
N ALA A 455 24.79 13.54 -15.85
CA ALA A 455 24.17 14.30 -14.77
C ALA A 455 23.12 15.27 -15.33
N LEU A 456 23.40 15.91 -16.48
CA LEU A 456 22.43 16.75 -17.19
C LEU A 456 21.21 15.95 -17.64
N VAL A 457 21.42 14.76 -18.21
CA VAL A 457 20.33 13.85 -18.60
C VAL A 457 19.53 13.42 -17.37
N GLY A 458 20.19 12.97 -16.30
CA GLY A 458 19.52 12.59 -15.05
C GLY A 458 18.68 13.72 -14.44
N MET A 459 19.20 14.95 -14.40
CA MET A 459 18.45 16.13 -13.93
C MET A 459 17.30 16.49 -14.86
N SER A 460 17.49 16.41 -16.18
CA SER A 460 16.44 16.72 -17.15
C SER A 460 15.25 15.76 -17.02
N ILE A 461 15.51 14.47 -16.75
CA ILE A 461 14.46 13.49 -16.47
C ILE A 461 13.70 13.87 -15.21
N LEU A 462 14.39 14.15 -14.09
CA LEU A 462 13.72 14.58 -12.86
C LEU A 462 12.91 15.87 -13.04
N LEU A 463 13.45 16.86 -13.79
CA LEU A 463 12.79 18.13 -14.05
C LEU A 463 11.55 17.96 -14.91
N VAL A 464 11.65 17.25 -16.04
CA VAL A 464 10.49 16.95 -16.91
C VAL A 464 9.42 16.22 -16.12
N MET A 465 9.80 15.35 -15.18
CA MET A 465 8.83 14.60 -14.37
C MET A 465 8.22 15.41 -13.25
N LEU A 466 8.97 16.34 -12.66
CA LEU A 466 8.43 17.29 -11.70
C LEU A 466 7.42 18.23 -12.40
N LEU A 467 7.73 18.66 -13.63
CA LEU A 467 6.82 19.41 -14.49
C LEU A 467 5.60 18.59 -14.90
N ALA A 468 5.78 17.33 -15.31
CA ALA A 468 4.68 16.43 -15.66
C ALA A 468 3.78 16.15 -14.45
N SER A 469 4.36 15.91 -13.27
CA SER A 469 3.62 15.74 -12.01
C SER A 469 2.87 17.00 -11.61
N LEU A 470 3.46 18.18 -11.84
CA LEU A 470 2.79 19.46 -11.61
C LEU A 470 1.63 19.65 -12.59
N VAL A 471 1.82 19.36 -13.89
CA VAL A 471 0.77 19.40 -14.91
C VAL A 471 -0.33 18.39 -14.59
N LEU A 472 -0.01 17.16 -14.19
CA LEU A 472 -0.97 16.14 -13.76
C LEU A 472 -1.68 16.55 -12.47
N SER A 473 -1.02 17.22 -11.53
CA SER A 473 -1.66 17.73 -10.31
C SER A 473 -2.60 18.90 -10.60
N VAL A 474 -2.22 19.79 -11.53
CA VAL A 474 -3.08 20.88 -12.01
C VAL A 474 -4.23 20.34 -12.86
N ALA A 475 -3.98 19.35 -13.71
CA ALA A 475 -5.00 18.67 -14.50
C ALA A 475 -5.92 17.83 -13.63
N SER A 476 -5.43 17.17 -12.58
CA SER A 476 -6.25 16.46 -11.60
C SER A 476 -7.05 17.43 -10.74
N ALA A 477 -6.49 18.58 -10.37
CA ALA A 477 -7.25 19.66 -9.74
C ALA A 477 -8.32 20.21 -10.69
N ALA A 478 -8.02 20.32 -11.99
CA ALA A 478 -8.98 20.72 -13.02
C ALA A 478 -10.03 19.65 -13.32
N VAL A 479 -9.70 18.36 -13.23
CA VAL A 479 -10.61 17.22 -13.39
C VAL A 479 -11.44 16.98 -12.13
N VAL A 480 -10.90 17.24 -10.93
CA VAL A 480 -11.67 17.30 -9.68
C VAL A 480 -12.58 18.52 -9.67
N ALA A 481 -12.16 19.64 -10.27
CA ALA A 481 -13.02 20.79 -10.53
C ALA A 481 -14.01 20.58 -11.69
N ALA A 482 -13.80 19.57 -12.56
CA ALA A 482 -14.66 19.26 -13.71
C ALA A 482 -15.51 17.99 -13.54
N LEU A 483 -15.22 17.13 -12.55
CA LEU A 483 -16.20 16.24 -11.94
C LEU A 483 -17.32 17.13 -11.42
N PRO A 484 -18.60 16.75 -11.55
CA PRO A 484 -19.68 17.61 -11.12
C PRO A 484 -19.56 17.81 -9.60
N ALA A 485 -18.95 18.93 -9.20
CA ALA A 485 -19.08 19.59 -7.92
C ALA A 485 -20.53 20.11 -7.77
N LYS A 486 -21.53 19.27 -8.07
CA LYS A 486 -22.94 19.64 -8.11
C LYS A 486 -23.71 19.29 -6.85
N LEU A 487 -23.07 18.77 -5.81
CA LEU A 487 -23.75 18.40 -4.56
C LEU A 487 -23.39 19.29 -3.36
N ALA A 488 -22.32 20.08 -3.42
CA ALA A 488 -21.86 20.88 -2.27
C ALA A 488 -22.03 22.41 -2.41
N ASP A 489 -22.27 22.94 -3.62
CA ASP A 489 -22.17 24.40 -3.88
C ASP A 489 -23.50 25.08 -4.25
N ASN A 490 -24.66 24.53 -3.88
CA ASN A 490 -25.91 25.28 -4.03
C ASN A 490 -26.43 25.70 -2.64
N PRO A 491 -26.14 26.94 -2.18
CA PRO A 491 -26.58 27.41 -0.86
C PRO A 491 -28.11 27.54 -0.74
N GLU A 492 -28.86 27.45 -1.85
CA GLU A 492 -30.33 27.48 -1.85
C GLU A 492 -30.93 26.44 -2.81
N CYS A 493 -31.82 25.58 -2.30
CA CYS A 493 -32.64 24.68 -3.11
C CYS A 493 -33.74 25.47 -3.84
N THR A 494 -33.48 25.86 -5.09
CA THR A 494 -34.40 26.68 -5.89
C THR A 494 -35.45 25.90 -6.68
N ALA A 495 -35.21 24.61 -6.95
CA ALA A 495 -36.10 23.74 -7.71
C ALA A 495 -36.12 22.32 -7.11
N PRO A 496 -36.89 22.09 -6.03
CA PRO A 496 -36.92 20.78 -5.37
C PRO A 496 -37.51 19.70 -6.29
N GLN A 497 -36.88 18.53 -6.31
CA GLN A 497 -37.47 17.36 -6.94
C GLN A 497 -38.70 16.89 -6.17
N GLN A 498 -39.76 16.51 -6.89
CA GLN A 498 -41.02 16.09 -6.29
C GLN A 498 -41.06 14.58 -6.10
N ARG A 499 -40.86 14.12 -4.85
CA ARG A 499 -41.05 12.73 -4.46
C ARG A 499 -42.55 12.48 -4.27
N ARG A 500 -43.10 11.58 -5.08
CA ARG A 500 -44.53 11.25 -5.13
C ARG A 500 -44.78 9.85 -4.60
N SER A 501 -45.98 9.63 -4.05
CA SER A 501 -46.43 8.29 -3.65
C SER A 501 -46.47 7.38 -4.88
N TRP A 502 -46.07 6.12 -4.73
CA TRP A 502 -46.09 5.10 -5.79
C TRP A 502 -47.46 5.00 -6.44
N HIS A 503 -48.51 5.24 -5.67
CA HIS A 503 -49.90 5.26 -6.11
C HIS A 503 -50.21 6.31 -7.17
N ASP A 504 -49.52 7.45 -7.13
CA ASP A 504 -49.90 8.66 -7.86
C ASP A 504 -48.91 8.99 -9.00
N ILE A 505 -47.89 8.15 -9.20
CA ILE A 505 -46.96 8.26 -10.34
C ILE A 505 -47.45 7.46 -11.56
N SER A 506 -47.02 7.89 -12.75
CA SER A 506 -47.41 7.25 -14.00
C SER A 506 -46.76 5.87 -14.16
N ASP A 507 -47.40 4.97 -14.91
CA ASP A 507 -46.83 3.65 -15.21
C ASP A 507 -45.50 3.73 -15.97
N ALA A 508 -45.27 4.81 -16.74
CA ALA A 508 -44.01 5.04 -17.40
C ALA A 508 -42.89 5.32 -16.39
N ASP A 509 -43.15 6.18 -15.40
CA ASP A 509 -42.20 6.50 -14.34
C ASP A 509 -41.95 5.29 -13.43
N ARG A 510 -43.00 4.52 -13.09
CA ARG A 510 -42.86 3.25 -12.36
C ARG A 510 -41.90 2.32 -13.08
N LYS A 511 -42.09 2.10 -14.37
CA LYS A 511 -41.23 1.23 -15.18
C LYS A 511 -39.80 1.76 -15.28
N ALA A 512 -39.62 3.08 -15.41
CA ALA A 512 -38.29 3.69 -15.45
C ALA A 512 -37.52 3.48 -14.13
N TYR A 513 -38.19 3.66 -13.00
CA TYR A 513 -37.61 3.41 -11.67
C TYR A 513 -37.25 1.93 -11.48
N LEU A 514 -38.16 1.01 -11.81
CA LEU A 514 -37.92 -0.43 -11.69
C LEU A 514 -36.76 -0.90 -12.60
N ALA A 515 -36.68 -0.37 -13.82
CA ALA A 515 -35.60 -0.68 -14.76
C ALA A 515 -34.23 -0.21 -14.24
N ALA A 516 -34.16 0.98 -13.63
CA ALA A 516 -32.92 1.50 -13.06
C ALA A 516 -32.45 0.66 -11.85
N ASN A 517 -33.35 0.25 -10.96
CA ASN A 517 -33.02 -0.67 -9.86
C ASN A 517 -32.50 -2.02 -10.39
N ARG A 518 -33.17 -2.59 -11.41
CA ARG A 518 -32.71 -3.82 -12.06
C ARG A 518 -31.32 -3.67 -12.71
N CYS A 519 -31.04 -2.51 -13.29
CA CYS A 519 -29.72 -2.19 -13.81
C CYS A 519 -28.65 -2.21 -12.71
N LEU A 520 -28.91 -1.69 -11.51
CA LEU A 520 -27.96 -1.75 -10.39
C LEU A 520 -27.71 -3.17 -9.89
N LEU A 521 -28.75 -4.00 -9.84
CA LEU A 521 -28.70 -5.42 -9.48
C LEU A 521 -27.90 -6.28 -10.46
N THR A 522 -27.61 -5.77 -11.66
CA THR A 522 -26.89 -6.51 -12.72
C THR A 522 -25.59 -5.85 -13.14
N SER A 523 -25.39 -4.57 -12.83
CA SER A 523 -24.17 -3.84 -13.11
C SER A 523 -23.04 -4.26 -12.17
N PRO A 524 -21.80 -4.41 -12.67
CA PRO A 524 -20.67 -4.78 -11.84
C PRO A 524 -20.35 -3.71 -10.79
N GLN A 525 -19.83 -4.14 -9.65
CA GLN A 525 -19.31 -3.28 -8.60
C GLN A 525 -18.23 -2.31 -9.12
N LYS A 526 -18.02 -1.17 -8.44
CA LYS A 526 -16.99 -0.18 -8.80
C LYS A 526 -15.99 0.11 -7.67
N LEU A 527 -16.45 0.08 -6.43
CA LEU A 527 -15.70 0.40 -5.23
C LEU A 527 -14.61 -0.65 -4.93
N ASN A 528 -14.90 -1.95 -5.16
CA ASN A 528 -13.97 -3.06 -4.91
C ASN A 528 -13.37 -3.06 -3.48
N LEU A 529 -14.06 -2.49 -2.50
CA LEU A 529 -13.67 -2.44 -1.08
C LEU A 529 -14.51 -3.38 -0.21
N LEU A 530 -15.77 -3.63 -0.59
CA LEU A 530 -16.76 -4.27 0.26
C LEU A 530 -16.71 -5.80 0.13
N PRO A 531 -16.52 -6.55 1.24
CA PRO A 531 -16.45 -8.01 1.20
C PRO A 531 -17.72 -8.63 0.60
N GLY A 532 -17.55 -9.55 -0.36
CA GLY A 532 -18.66 -10.29 -0.97
C GLY A 532 -19.43 -9.55 -2.05
N ALA A 533 -19.26 -8.23 -2.19
CA ALA A 533 -19.96 -7.45 -3.21
C ALA A 533 -19.50 -7.85 -4.62
N LYS A 534 -20.47 -7.94 -5.54
CA LYS A 534 -20.23 -8.23 -6.97
C LYS A 534 -20.90 -7.22 -7.89
N THR A 535 -22.02 -6.67 -7.47
CA THR A 535 -22.83 -5.71 -8.23
C THR A 535 -22.87 -4.34 -7.55
N ARG A 536 -23.31 -3.29 -8.28
CA ARG A 536 -23.57 -1.98 -7.68
C ARG A 536 -24.63 -2.05 -6.58
N TRP A 537 -25.62 -2.93 -6.73
CA TRP A 537 -26.60 -3.18 -5.69
C TRP A 537 -25.99 -3.85 -4.46
N ASP A 538 -25.09 -4.82 -4.64
CA ASP A 538 -24.40 -5.43 -3.50
C ASP A 538 -23.60 -4.40 -2.70
N GLU A 539 -22.96 -3.42 -3.36
CA GLU A 539 -22.27 -2.33 -2.65
C GLU A 539 -23.24 -1.48 -1.82
N LEU A 540 -24.43 -1.22 -2.33
CA LEU A 540 -25.49 -0.53 -1.60
C LEU A 540 -25.95 -1.34 -0.38
N VAL A 541 -26.18 -2.65 -0.53
CA VAL A 541 -26.57 -3.55 0.58
C VAL A 541 -25.44 -3.68 1.61
N SER A 542 -24.19 -3.78 1.15
CA SER A 542 -23.02 -3.84 2.01
C SER A 542 -22.83 -2.57 2.84
N LEU A 543 -23.14 -1.38 2.32
CA LEU A 543 -23.11 -0.15 3.14
C LEU A 543 -24.06 -0.27 4.35
N HIS A 544 -25.27 -0.77 4.14
CA HIS A 544 -26.21 -1.01 5.24
C HIS A 544 -25.69 -2.09 6.20
N GLN A 545 -25.08 -3.17 5.68
CA GLN A 545 -24.51 -4.25 6.47
C GLN A 545 -23.37 -3.78 7.38
N ILE A 546 -22.38 -3.04 6.86
CA ILE A 546 -21.21 -2.63 7.65
C ILE A 546 -21.59 -1.59 8.71
N HIS A 547 -22.59 -0.75 8.43
CA HIS A 547 -23.06 0.27 9.35
C HIS A 547 -24.18 -0.21 10.28
N ALA A 548 -24.62 -1.47 10.19
CA ALA A 548 -25.85 -1.93 10.85
C ALA A 548 -25.90 -1.64 12.36
N LEU A 549 -24.78 -1.76 13.07
CA LEU A 549 -24.67 -1.49 14.52
C LEU A 549 -24.58 0.02 14.86
N GLN A 550 -24.45 0.89 13.87
CA GLN A 550 -24.35 2.34 14.01
C GLN A 550 -25.65 3.03 13.62
N ILE A 551 -26.50 2.38 12.80
CA ILE A 551 -27.64 3.01 12.13
C ILE A 551 -29.00 2.48 12.58
N HIS A 552 -29.05 1.51 13.49
CA HIS A 552 -30.29 0.99 14.08
C HIS A 552 -30.24 1.11 15.59
N THR A 553 -31.37 1.45 16.22
CA THR A 553 -31.44 1.76 17.67
C THR A 553 -30.47 2.86 18.13
N THR A 554 -30.08 3.72 17.21
CA THR A 554 -29.15 4.82 17.43
C THR A 554 -29.77 6.15 17.01
N GLY A 555 -29.17 7.24 17.46
CA GLY A 555 -29.54 8.58 17.02
C GLY A 555 -29.40 8.75 15.50
N GLN A 556 -28.55 7.95 14.83
CA GLN A 556 -28.24 8.09 13.41
C GLN A 556 -29.32 7.53 12.49
N PHE A 557 -30.28 6.77 13.00
CA PHE A 557 -31.23 6.01 12.18
C PHE A 557 -31.92 6.87 11.11
N LEU A 558 -32.59 7.95 11.49
CA LEU A 558 -33.30 8.82 10.54
C LEU A 558 -32.36 9.55 9.56
N PRO A 559 -31.31 10.28 10.01
CA PRO A 559 -30.42 10.99 9.09
C PRO A 559 -29.63 10.04 8.16
N TYR A 560 -29.18 8.88 8.65
CA TYR A 560 -28.47 7.91 7.83
C TYR A 560 -29.37 7.33 6.73
N HIS A 561 -30.60 6.93 7.05
CA HIS A 561 -31.50 6.36 6.04
C HIS A 561 -31.92 7.41 4.99
N ARG A 562 -32.02 8.69 5.36
CA ARG A 562 -32.15 9.82 4.41
C ARG A 562 -30.91 9.95 3.51
N TYR A 563 -29.71 9.90 4.06
CA TYR A 563 -28.45 9.88 3.30
C TYR A 563 -28.33 8.63 2.39
N TYR A 564 -28.87 7.50 2.84
CA TYR A 564 -28.89 6.24 2.10
C TYR A 564 -29.84 6.30 0.90
N LEU A 565 -31.02 6.94 1.04
CA LEU A 565 -31.90 7.27 -0.09
C LEU A 565 -31.20 8.18 -1.10
N LYS A 566 -30.41 9.17 -0.63
CA LYS A 566 -29.61 10.03 -1.52
C LYS A 566 -28.52 9.26 -2.26
N THR A 567 -27.91 8.28 -1.59
CA THR A 567 -26.93 7.37 -2.19
C THR A 567 -27.59 6.53 -3.30
N LEU A 568 -28.77 5.98 -3.07
CA LEU A 568 -29.54 5.30 -4.11
C LEU A 568 -29.87 6.24 -5.29
N GLU A 569 -30.30 7.48 -5.01
CA GLU A 569 -30.63 8.46 -6.05
C GLU A 569 -29.47 8.68 -7.03
N PHE A 570 -28.27 8.84 -6.48
CA PHE A 570 -27.05 8.95 -7.26
C PHE A 570 -26.77 7.68 -8.08
N LEU A 571 -26.91 6.50 -7.49
CA LEU A 571 -26.70 5.24 -8.19
C LEU A 571 -27.71 5.04 -9.34
N LEU A 572 -28.98 5.37 -9.14
CA LEU A 572 -30.01 5.27 -10.18
C LEU A 572 -29.69 6.15 -11.40
N GLN A 573 -29.03 7.30 -11.19
CA GLN A 573 -28.57 8.16 -12.28
C GLN A 573 -27.47 7.48 -13.13
N GLU A 574 -26.62 6.62 -12.54
CA GLU A 574 -25.67 5.80 -13.31
C GLU A 574 -26.39 4.86 -14.30
N CYS A 575 -27.62 4.47 -13.97
CA CYS A 575 -28.51 3.67 -14.80
C CYS A 575 -29.47 4.51 -15.66
N GLY A 576 -29.23 5.82 -15.78
CA GLY A 576 -30.00 6.72 -16.65
C GLY A 576 -31.36 7.16 -16.09
N TYR A 577 -31.63 6.95 -14.80
CA TYR A 577 -32.85 7.44 -14.16
C TYR A 577 -32.75 8.95 -13.92
N THR A 578 -33.77 9.69 -14.36
CA THR A 578 -33.83 11.16 -14.24
C THR A 578 -34.97 11.66 -13.35
N GLY A 579 -35.86 10.75 -12.92
CA GLY A 579 -36.98 11.08 -12.03
C GLY A 579 -36.55 11.27 -10.58
N ALA A 580 -37.47 11.74 -9.75
CA ALA A 580 -37.32 11.73 -8.29
C ALA A 580 -37.54 10.31 -7.75
N ILE A 581 -36.95 9.96 -6.61
CA ILE A 581 -37.28 8.70 -5.93
C ILE A 581 -38.73 8.74 -5.45
N PRO A 582 -39.59 7.77 -5.81
CA PRO A 582 -40.93 7.67 -5.25
C PRO A 582 -40.90 7.02 -3.85
N TYR A 583 -41.97 7.17 -3.09
CA TYR A 583 -42.15 6.52 -1.79
C TYR A 583 -43.45 5.70 -1.76
N TRP A 584 -43.58 4.77 -0.82
CA TRP A 584 -44.83 4.03 -0.66
C TRP A 584 -45.64 4.61 0.51
N ASP A 585 -46.75 5.27 0.22
CA ASP A 585 -47.68 5.66 1.29
C ASP A 585 -48.43 4.44 1.83
N GLU A 586 -47.82 3.80 2.84
CA GLU A 586 -48.30 2.58 3.47
C GLU A 586 -49.66 2.75 4.14
N THR A 587 -50.04 3.98 4.51
CA THR A 587 -51.32 4.24 5.19
C THR A 587 -52.52 3.97 4.29
N ARG A 588 -52.33 4.03 2.96
CA ARG A 588 -53.37 3.76 1.96
C ARG A 588 -53.66 2.28 1.79
N ASP A 589 -52.68 1.44 2.11
CA ASP A 589 -52.76 -0.02 1.96
C ASP A 589 -52.80 -0.75 3.32
N ALA A 590 -52.84 -0.01 4.44
CA ALA A 590 -52.81 -0.58 5.78
C ALA A 590 -53.90 -1.66 5.98
N GLY A 591 -53.47 -2.84 6.42
CA GLY A 591 -54.32 -4.02 6.59
C GLY A 591 -54.62 -4.78 5.29
N ASN A 592 -54.06 -4.35 4.16
CA ASN A 592 -54.29 -4.94 2.85
C ASN A 592 -53.05 -4.88 1.93
N PHE A 593 -51.85 -4.86 2.51
CA PHE A 593 -50.56 -4.84 1.81
C PHE A 593 -50.51 -5.87 0.69
N SER A 594 -51.00 -7.10 0.89
CA SER A 594 -50.97 -8.17 -0.10
C SER A 594 -51.65 -7.82 -1.43
N THR A 595 -52.53 -6.82 -1.44
CA THR A 595 -53.28 -6.35 -2.61
C THR A 595 -52.82 -4.98 -3.14
N SER A 596 -51.80 -4.38 -2.54
CA SER A 596 -51.29 -3.06 -2.94
C SER A 596 -50.78 -3.07 -4.39
N VAL A 597 -51.00 -1.94 -5.08
CA VAL A 597 -50.50 -1.70 -6.44
C VAL A 597 -48.98 -1.74 -6.53
N ILE A 598 -48.26 -1.60 -5.42
CA ILE A 598 -46.79 -1.73 -5.38
C ILE A 598 -46.32 -3.14 -5.70
N PHE A 599 -47.17 -4.17 -5.53
CA PHE A 599 -46.85 -5.56 -5.81
C PHE A 599 -47.28 -6.03 -7.21
N ASP A 600 -47.79 -5.13 -8.06
CA ASP A 600 -48.13 -5.45 -9.44
C ASP A 600 -46.91 -6.08 -10.18
N PRO A 601 -47.08 -7.17 -10.95
CA PRO A 601 -45.98 -7.86 -11.61
C PRO A 601 -45.40 -7.12 -12.83
N VAL A 602 -46.00 -6.02 -13.29
CA VAL A 602 -45.55 -5.27 -14.46
C VAL A 602 -45.11 -3.86 -14.09
N THR A 603 -45.92 -3.18 -13.29
CA THR A 603 -45.70 -1.80 -12.84
C THR A 603 -45.32 -1.72 -11.37
N GLY A 604 -45.03 -2.84 -10.72
CA GLY A 604 -44.62 -2.92 -9.31
C GLY A 604 -43.42 -3.83 -9.09
N PHE A 605 -43.16 -4.16 -7.83
CA PHE A 605 -42.00 -4.90 -7.34
C PHE A 605 -42.19 -6.42 -7.36
N GLY A 606 -43.36 -6.91 -7.81
CA GLY A 606 -43.73 -8.32 -7.73
C GLY A 606 -44.20 -8.74 -6.33
N GLY A 607 -44.93 -9.86 -6.25
CA GLY A 607 -45.56 -10.35 -5.03
C GLY A 607 -44.60 -11.01 -4.02
N GLY A 608 -45.17 -11.57 -2.95
CA GLY A 608 -44.43 -12.32 -1.94
C GLY A 608 -44.16 -13.78 -2.35
N GLY A 609 -43.04 -14.32 -1.87
CA GLY A 609 -42.70 -15.73 -2.03
C GLY A 609 -43.60 -16.66 -1.21
N LYS A 610 -43.55 -17.95 -1.51
CA LYS A 610 -44.34 -18.99 -0.84
C LYS A 610 -43.45 -19.82 0.10
N ALA A 611 -44.06 -20.57 1.02
CA ALA A 611 -43.30 -21.42 1.94
C ALA A 611 -42.40 -22.46 1.25
N ALA A 612 -42.79 -22.94 0.06
CA ALA A 612 -42.01 -23.90 -0.73
C ALA A 612 -40.91 -23.24 -1.59
N ASP A 613 -41.05 -21.95 -1.90
CA ASP A 613 -40.09 -21.15 -2.68
C ASP A 613 -40.19 -19.69 -2.20
N PRO A 614 -39.26 -19.24 -1.32
CA PRO A 614 -39.35 -17.94 -0.68
C PRO A 614 -39.05 -16.78 -1.65
N CYS A 615 -38.50 -17.05 -2.83
CA CYS A 615 -38.12 -16.01 -3.79
C CYS A 615 -39.33 -15.23 -4.31
N VAL A 616 -39.10 -13.97 -4.69
CA VAL A 616 -40.11 -13.16 -5.39
C VAL A 616 -40.54 -13.90 -6.68
N PRO A 617 -41.83 -14.26 -6.85
CA PRO A 617 -42.26 -15.20 -7.87
C PRO A 617 -42.48 -14.56 -9.25
N ASN A 618 -42.62 -13.24 -9.33
CA ASN A 618 -42.96 -12.50 -10.54
C ASN A 618 -42.41 -11.06 -10.49
N GLY A 619 -42.54 -10.32 -11.58
CA GLY A 619 -42.07 -8.93 -11.64
C GLY A 619 -40.61 -8.76 -12.00
N PRO A 620 -40.14 -7.49 -12.02
CA PRO A 620 -38.83 -7.12 -12.55
C PRO A 620 -37.65 -7.69 -11.76
N PHE A 621 -37.88 -8.09 -10.51
CA PHE A 621 -36.87 -8.61 -9.58
C PHE A 621 -36.93 -10.13 -9.39
N ALA A 622 -37.83 -10.83 -10.08
CA ALA A 622 -37.81 -12.29 -10.11
C ALA A 622 -36.50 -12.82 -10.72
N ASN A 623 -35.97 -13.91 -10.16
CA ASN A 623 -34.69 -14.53 -10.55
C ASN A 623 -33.43 -13.64 -10.39
N LEU A 624 -33.50 -12.53 -9.66
CA LEU A 624 -32.31 -11.75 -9.31
C LEU A 624 -31.72 -12.23 -7.98
N THR A 625 -30.41 -12.09 -7.87
CA THR A 625 -29.61 -12.58 -6.73
C THR A 625 -28.86 -11.42 -6.09
N VAL A 626 -28.86 -11.37 -4.77
CA VAL A 626 -28.04 -10.49 -3.94
C VAL A 626 -26.98 -11.34 -3.25
N ASN A 627 -25.73 -10.85 -3.20
CA ASN A 627 -24.57 -11.61 -2.70
C ASN A 627 -24.21 -11.30 -1.25
N ILE A 628 -24.98 -10.44 -0.58
CA ILE A 628 -24.71 -9.92 0.76
C ILE A 628 -25.69 -10.52 1.78
N GLY A 629 -25.15 -10.90 2.95
CA GLY A 629 -25.82 -11.57 4.08
C GLY A 629 -26.02 -13.08 3.89
N PRO A 630 -26.87 -13.76 4.69
CA PRO A 630 -27.66 -13.24 5.80
C PRO A 630 -26.81 -12.59 6.89
N GLY A 631 -27.36 -11.55 7.52
CA GLY A 631 -26.69 -10.82 8.60
C GLY A 631 -25.35 -10.25 8.14
N PHE A 632 -24.27 -10.59 8.84
CA PHE A 632 -22.89 -10.20 8.45
C PHE A 632 -22.20 -11.16 7.47
N GLY A 633 -22.93 -12.11 6.86
CA GLY A 633 -22.42 -13.03 5.85
C GLY A 633 -22.29 -12.45 4.43
N SER A 634 -21.88 -13.29 3.48
CA SER A 634 -21.75 -12.93 2.05
C SER A 634 -22.16 -14.11 1.15
N GLU A 635 -23.38 -14.58 1.34
CA GLU A 635 -23.98 -15.70 0.61
C GLU A 635 -24.93 -15.21 -0.48
N ALA A 636 -24.82 -15.82 -1.67
CA ALA A 636 -25.69 -15.52 -2.80
C ALA A 636 -27.09 -16.11 -2.59
N ARG A 637 -28.12 -15.25 -2.67
CA ARG A 637 -29.52 -15.63 -2.46
C ARG A 637 -30.47 -14.79 -3.29
N CYS A 638 -31.62 -15.35 -3.62
CA CYS A 638 -32.64 -14.62 -4.36
C CYS A 638 -33.21 -13.46 -3.53
N VAL A 639 -33.71 -12.43 -4.20
CA VAL A 639 -34.59 -11.44 -3.56
C VAL A 639 -35.85 -12.16 -3.08
N ASN A 640 -36.16 -12.04 -1.80
CA ASN A 640 -37.25 -12.75 -1.15
C ASN A 640 -38.02 -11.84 -0.17
N ARG A 641 -39.31 -12.11 0.02
CA ARG A 641 -40.19 -11.40 0.95
C ARG A 641 -41.44 -12.21 1.27
N ARG A 642 -42.05 -11.99 2.44
CA ARG A 642 -43.34 -12.58 2.83
C ARG A 642 -44.30 -11.49 3.30
N ILE A 643 -45.35 -11.30 2.52
CA ILE A 643 -46.33 -10.24 2.78
C ILE A 643 -47.39 -10.75 3.74
N THR A 644 -47.69 -9.97 4.78
CA THR A 644 -48.78 -10.25 5.73
C THR A 644 -49.62 -9.01 5.99
N ASP A 645 -50.93 -9.19 5.89
CA ASP A 645 -51.92 -8.13 6.14
C ASP A 645 -52.16 -7.90 7.64
N PHE A 646 -51.76 -8.86 8.48
CA PHE A 646 -51.97 -8.79 9.92
C PHE A 646 -51.17 -7.64 10.55
N PHE A 647 -49.85 -7.62 10.36
CA PHE A 647 -49.01 -6.56 10.89
C PHE A 647 -49.26 -5.22 10.19
N SER A 648 -49.61 -5.24 8.90
CA SER A 648 -49.81 -4.02 8.13
C SER A 648 -51.06 -3.25 8.53
N SER A 649 -52.02 -3.89 9.23
CA SER A 649 -53.16 -3.20 9.85
C SER A 649 -52.73 -2.11 10.84
N GLN A 650 -51.50 -2.19 11.34
CA GLN A 650 -50.89 -1.21 12.24
C GLN A 650 -49.98 -0.18 11.53
N CYS A 651 -49.97 -0.15 10.20
CA CYS A 651 -49.29 0.89 9.40
C CYS A 651 -50.24 2.03 8.98
N GLY A 652 -51.46 2.07 9.52
CA GLY A 652 -52.48 3.06 9.18
C GLY A 652 -52.22 4.46 9.76
N THR A 653 -52.99 5.45 9.30
CA THR A 653 -52.82 6.86 9.67
C THR A 653 -52.81 7.10 11.18
N SER A 654 -53.61 6.37 11.97
CA SER A 654 -53.63 6.53 13.44
C SER A 654 -52.28 6.21 14.10
N PHE A 655 -51.56 5.21 13.59
CA PHE A 655 -50.25 4.82 14.10
C PHE A 655 -49.17 5.81 13.68
N VAL A 656 -49.24 6.31 12.44
CA VAL A 656 -48.37 7.38 11.97
C VAL A 656 -48.59 8.65 12.81
N THR A 657 -49.83 9.08 13.00
CA THR A 657 -50.14 10.25 13.85
C THR A 657 -49.65 10.06 15.28
N ALA A 658 -49.80 8.86 15.86
CA ALA A 658 -49.26 8.56 17.19
C ALA A 658 -47.74 8.66 17.23
N ALA A 659 -47.03 8.11 16.24
CA ALA A 659 -45.58 8.14 16.14
C ALA A 659 -45.00 9.57 15.96
N LEU A 660 -45.75 10.47 15.34
CA LEU A 660 -45.33 11.86 15.12
C LEU A 660 -45.77 12.81 16.23
N ASN A 661 -46.63 12.37 17.16
CA ASN A 661 -47.18 13.21 18.23
C ASN A 661 -46.21 13.31 19.43
N HIS A 662 -44.99 13.74 19.14
CA HIS A 662 -43.92 13.91 20.11
C HIS A 662 -43.15 15.19 19.81
N THR A 663 -42.54 15.79 20.84
CA THR A 663 -41.91 17.12 20.73
C THR A 663 -40.41 17.06 20.57
N THR A 664 -39.75 15.94 20.89
CA THR A 664 -38.29 15.82 20.82
C THR A 664 -37.85 14.80 19.78
N TYR A 665 -36.64 14.96 19.25
CA TYR A 665 -36.08 14.06 18.25
C TYR A 665 -36.06 12.60 18.73
N GLU A 666 -35.53 12.32 19.92
CA GLU A 666 -35.39 10.96 20.44
C GLU A 666 -36.75 10.25 20.62
N SER A 667 -37.78 10.98 21.02
CA SER A 667 -39.12 10.40 21.23
C SER A 667 -39.85 10.13 19.91
N VAL A 668 -39.68 10.98 18.90
CA VAL A 668 -40.20 10.75 17.55
C VAL A 668 -39.45 9.63 16.86
N LEU A 669 -38.12 9.59 17.02
CA LEU A 669 -37.28 8.51 16.54
C LEU A 669 -37.79 7.16 17.07
N ASP A 670 -38.00 7.03 18.38
CA ASP A 670 -38.55 5.82 18.98
C ASP A 670 -39.96 5.51 18.45
N GLY A 671 -40.84 6.51 18.38
CA GLY A 671 -42.20 6.34 17.85
C GLY A 671 -42.25 5.84 16.40
N ILE A 672 -41.39 6.39 15.52
CA ILE A 672 -41.28 5.95 14.12
C ILE A 672 -40.63 4.57 14.05
N TYR A 673 -39.49 4.38 14.71
CA TYR A 673 -38.67 3.16 14.66
C TYR A 673 -39.43 1.94 15.17
N SER A 674 -39.97 2.04 16.39
CA SER A 674 -40.67 0.96 17.09
C SER A 674 -42.13 0.77 16.61
N GLY A 675 -42.65 1.74 15.85
CA GLY A 675 -44.00 1.74 15.30
C GLY A 675 -44.02 1.43 13.79
N PRO A 676 -44.39 2.39 12.92
CA PRO A 676 -44.56 2.16 11.48
C PRO A 676 -43.36 1.52 10.77
N HIS A 677 -42.12 1.85 11.15
CA HIS A 677 -40.92 1.24 10.56
C HIS A 677 -40.85 -0.27 10.87
N LEU A 678 -40.86 -0.65 12.15
CA LEU A 678 -40.81 -2.05 12.57
C LEU A 678 -41.98 -2.85 11.97
N LEU A 679 -43.19 -2.31 12.04
CA LEU A 679 -44.40 -2.99 11.55
C LEU A 679 -44.38 -3.15 10.03
N GLY A 680 -43.85 -2.18 9.28
CA GLY A 680 -43.64 -2.30 7.84
C GLY A 680 -42.67 -3.43 7.50
N HIS A 681 -41.51 -3.49 8.17
CA HIS A 681 -40.55 -4.60 7.98
C HIS A 681 -41.15 -5.96 8.35
N MET A 682 -41.88 -6.07 9.47
CA MET A 682 -42.56 -7.31 9.87
C MET A 682 -43.66 -7.71 8.87
N SER A 683 -44.31 -6.73 8.24
CA SER A 683 -45.36 -6.97 7.25
C SER A 683 -44.82 -7.48 5.92
N LEU A 684 -43.57 -7.19 5.59
CA LEU A 684 -42.93 -7.56 4.33
C LEU A 684 -41.93 -8.71 4.47
N ALA A 685 -41.33 -8.87 5.65
CA ALA A 685 -40.26 -9.83 5.94
C ALA A 685 -39.21 -9.90 4.81
N MET A 686 -38.74 -8.72 4.36
CA MET A 686 -37.76 -8.59 3.28
C MET A 686 -36.46 -9.32 3.64
N MET A 687 -35.92 -10.11 2.71
CA MET A 687 -34.70 -10.88 2.89
C MET A 687 -34.72 -11.76 4.16
N ASP A 688 -35.80 -12.51 4.32
CA ASP A 688 -36.11 -13.38 5.48
C ASP A 688 -36.27 -12.61 6.81
N GLY A 689 -36.71 -11.35 6.74
CA GLY A 689 -36.89 -10.49 7.91
C GLY A 689 -35.57 -10.05 8.56
N ASN A 690 -34.49 -9.99 7.78
CA ASN A 690 -33.15 -9.69 8.26
C ASN A 690 -32.90 -8.18 8.36
N SER A 691 -32.86 -7.62 9.57
CA SER A 691 -32.67 -6.18 9.77
C SER A 691 -31.36 -5.64 9.20
N ILE A 692 -30.30 -6.44 9.09
CA ILE A 692 -28.98 -6.01 8.59
C ILE A 692 -28.96 -5.93 7.05
N THR A 693 -29.69 -6.80 6.37
CA THR A 693 -29.61 -6.98 4.91
C THR A 693 -30.96 -6.88 4.20
N SER A 694 -31.96 -6.30 4.88
CA SER A 694 -33.32 -6.06 4.35
C SER A 694 -33.30 -5.20 3.08
N SER A 695 -32.33 -4.29 2.95
CA SER A 695 -32.08 -3.50 1.72
C SER A 695 -31.65 -4.33 0.50
N GLY A 696 -31.39 -5.62 0.67
CA GLY A 696 -31.29 -6.57 -0.44
C GLY A 696 -32.57 -6.64 -1.27
N ASP A 697 -33.72 -6.31 -0.69
CA ASP A 697 -34.97 -6.12 -1.40
C ASP A 697 -35.14 -4.65 -1.84
N PRO A 698 -35.29 -4.34 -3.15
CA PRO A 698 -35.55 -2.98 -3.61
C PRO A 698 -36.77 -2.29 -3.01
N LEU A 699 -37.75 -3.05 -2.49
CA LEU A 699 -38.91 -2.49 -1.79
C LEU A 699 -38.52 -1.77 -0.50
N PHE A 700 -37.37 -2.08 0.10
CA PHE A 700 -36.81 -1.40 1.26
C PHE A 700 -36.79 0.12 1.10
N PHE A 701 -36.39 0.60 -0.08
CA PHE A 701 -36.26 2.05 -0.33
C PHE A 701 -37.62 2.75 -0.50
N MET A 702 -38.66 2.00 -0.86
CA MET A 702 -40.03 2.52 -0.90
C MET A 702 -40.59 2.70 0.50
N HIS A 703 -40.36 1.71 1.37
CA HIS A 703 -40.67 1.75 2.80
C HIS A 703 -39.90 2.87 3.50
N HIS A 704 -38.58 2.94 3.32
CA HIS A 704 -37.75 3.98 3.94
C HIS A 704 -37.98 5.38 3.34
N GLY A 705 -38.44 5.49 2.10
CA GLY A 705 -38.95 6.74 1.55
C GLY A 705 -40.17 7.27 2.33
N PHE A 706 -41.01 6.36 2.86
CA PHE A 706 -42.14 6.72 3.72
C PHE A 706 -41.70 7.07 5.14
N VAL A 707 -40.72 6.34 5.69
CA VAL A 707 -40.06 6.70 6.96
C VAL A 707 -39.47 8.11 6.90
N ASP A 708 -38.76 8.42 5.81
CA ASP A 708 -38.19 9.74 5.58
C ASP A 708 -39.26 10.84 5.43
N LYS A 709 -40.36 10.54 4.73
CA LYS A 709 -41.52 11.45 4.64
C LYS A 709 -42.10 11.74 6.02
N MET A 710 -42.33 10.72 6.85
CA MET A 710 -42.87 10.89 8.20
C MET A 710 -41.98 11.81 9.05
N TRP A 711 -40.66 11.63 8.97
CA TRP A 711 -39.72 12.52 9.67
C TRP A 711 -39.73 13.94 9.09
N ALA A 712 -39.75 14.10 7.76
CA ALA A 712 -39.84 15.40 7.11
C ALA A 712 -41.13 16.16 7.48
N ASP A 713 -42.28 15.48 7.52
CA ASP A 713 -43.57 16.05 7.93
C ASP A 713 -43.50 16.55 9.38
N TRP A 714 -42.89 15.77 10.28
CA TRP A 714 -42.65 16.21 11.66
C TRP A 714 -41.72 17.43 11.69
N GLN A 715 -40.60 17.42 10.99
CA GLN A 715 -39.69 18.58 11.00
C GLN A 715 -40.36 19.86 10.47
N ALA A 716 -41.29 19.73 9.51
CA ALA A 716 -42.00 20.84 8.89
C ALA A 716 -42.94 21.61 9.83
N GLU A 717 -43.39 21.02 10.95
CA GLU A 717 -44.27 21.71 11.90
C GLU A 717 -43.53 22.77 12.74
N ASP A 718 -42.24 22.56 13.03
CA ASP A 718 -41.36 23.56 13.67
C ASP A 718 -39.93 23.51 13.09
N PRO A 719 -39.72 24.03 11.88
CA PRO A 719 -38.44 23.92 11.18
C PRO A 719 -37.29 24.61 11.90
N GLN A 720 -37.56 25.66 12.68
CA GLN A 720 -36.52 26.45 13.36
C GLN A 720 -35.80 25.65 14.45
N THR A 721 -36.56 24.78 15.12
CA THR A 721 -36.06 23.91 16.18
C THR A 721 -35.69 22.54 15.62
N ARG A 722 -36.60 21.89 14.88
CA ARG A 722 -36.50 20.47 14.50
C ARG A 722 -35.45 20.17 13.42
N TYR A 723 -34.94 21.19 12.72
CA TYR A 723 -33.76 21.03 11.83
C TYR A 723 -32.42 21.08 12.57
N LYS A 724 -32.41 21.43 13.85
CA LYS A 724 -31.19 21.51 14.68
C LYS A 724 -31.21 20.53 15.85
N GLU A 725 -32.30 19.80 16.00
CA GLU A 725 -32.50 18.87 17.10
C GLU A 725 -32.03 17.47 16.70
N ILE A 726 -31.07 16.93 17.45
CA ILE A 726 -30.55 15.57 17.30
C ILE A 726 -30.19 15.01 18.68
N GLY A 727 -30.30 13.70 18.85
CA GLY A 727 -30.02 13.00 20.11
C GLY A 727 -29.87 11.50 19.89
N GLY A 728 -29.58 10.76 20.96
CA GLY A 728 -29.30 9.32 20.93
C GLY A 728 -27.82 8.95 20.76
N LEU A 729 -27.53 7.65 20.82
CA LEU A 729 -26.17 7.11 20.72
C LEU A 729 -25.66 7.07 19.27
N ASN A 730 -24.34 7.08 19.10
CA ASN A 730 -23.64 6.92 17.82
C ASN A 730 -23.47 5.48 17.36
N ALA A 731 -23.50 4.56 18.31
CA ALA A 731 -23.51 3.14 18.06
C ALA A 731 -24.47 2.50 19.07
N GLN A 732 -25.03 1.38 18.67
CA GLN A 732 -25.93 0.59 19.49
C GLN A 732 -25.30 0.29 20.86
N ASP A 733 -26.12 0.31 21.91
CA ASP A 733 -25.68 -0.08 23.23
C ASP A 733 -25.45 -1.61 23.26
N PRO A 734 -24.22 -2.07 23.53
CA PRO A 734 -23.89 -3.50 23.56
C PRO A 734 -24.71 -4.30 24.58
N ASP A 735 -25.22 -3.66 25.63
CA ASP A 735 -26.01 -4.32 26.69
C ASP A 735 -27.50 -4.45 26.32
N VAL A 736 -27.98 -3.68 25.34
CA VAL A 736 -29.41 -3.61 24.97
C VAL A 736 -29.69 -4.27 23.62
N GLY A 737 -28.83 -4.03 22.62
CA GLY A 737 -29.07 -4.51 21.26
C GLY A 737 -30.22 -3.79 20.53
N PHE A 738 -30.82 -4.47 19.54
CA PHE A 738 -31.91 -4.06 18.68
C PHE A 738 -33.16 -4.02 19.56
N SER A 739 -33.92 -2.95 19.52
CA SER A 739 -35.07 -2.76 20.41
C SER A 739 -36.18 -3.77 20.13
N GLU A 740 -36.13 -4.38 18.95
CA GLU A 740 -36.94 -5.53 18.53
C GLU A 740 -36.64 -6.82 19.30
N PHE A 741 -35.45 -6.95 19.89
CA PHE A 741 -34.95 -8.17 20.52
C PHE A 741 -34.34 -7.87 21.90
N PRO A 742 -35.10 -8.05 23.01
CA PRO A 742 -34.67 -7.66 24.36
C PRO A 742 -33.56 -8.55 24.98
N GLY A 743 -32.77 -9.24 24.15
CA GLY A 743 -31.74 -10.20 24.56
C GLY A 743 -30.30 -9.72 24.47
N GLY A 744 -30.06 -8.47 24.03
CA GLY A 744 -28.71 -7.92 23.86
C GLY A 744 -27.89 -8.58 22.73
N MET A 745 -26.62 -8.15 22.59
CA MET A 745 -25.75 -8.55 21.49
C MET A 745 -25.49 -10.07 21.36
N GLU A 746 -25.61 -10.84 22.44
CA GLU A 746 -25.40 -12.30 22.40
C GLU A 746 -26.52 -13.00 21.62
N GLN A 747 -27.77 -12.59 21.85
CA GLN A 747 -28.91 -13.13 21.13
C GLN A 747 -28.93 -12.65 19.66
N GLU A 748 -28.51 -11.42 19.39
CA GLU A 748 -28.33 -10.92 18.03
C GLU A 748 -27.26 -11.66 17.24
N SER A 749 -26.09 -11.86 17.86
CA SER A 749 -24.98 -12.59 17.27
C SER A 749 -25.39 -14.02 16.90
N SER A 750 -26.32 -14.61 17.65
CA SER A 750 -26.89 -15.93 17.34
C SER A 750 -27.85 -15.91 16.14
N MET A 751 -28.53 -14.79 15.87
CA MET A 751 -29.48 -14.66 14.76
C MET A 751 -28.82 -14.18 13.47
N TRP A 752 -27.91 -13.21 13.56
CA TRP A 752 -27.36 -12.48 12.41
C TRP A 752 -25.85 -12.68 12.22
N GLY A 753 -25.20 -13.42 13.11
CA GLY A 753 -23.75 -13.56 13.15
C GLY A 753 -23.07 -12.32 13.72
N THR A 754 -21.74 -12.32 13.71
CA THR A 754 -20.91 -11.17 14.11
C THR A 754 -20.16 -10.58 12.91
N PRO A 755 -19.85 -9.27 12.93
CA PRO A 755 -19.04 -8.66 11.89
C PRO A 755 -17.69 -9.38 11.75
N SER A 756 -17.36 -9.81 10.53
CA SER A 756 -16.03 -10.36 10.25
C SER A 756 -14.96 -9.27 10.36
N SER A 757 -13.70 -9.66 10.54
CA SER A 757 -12.58 -8.70 10.53
C SER A 757 -12.49 -7.91 9.23
N ALA A 758 -12.92 -8.48 8.09
CA ALA A 758 -12.97 -7.80 6.81
C ALA A 758 -14.05 -6.71 6.77
N ILE A 759 -15.22 -6.95 7.38
CA ILE A 759 -16.28 -5.95 7.54
C ILE A 759 -15.82 -4.84 8.48
N LEU A 760 -15.26 -5.20 9.65
CA LEU A 760 -14.76 -4.22 10.62
C LEU A 760 -13.66 -3.32 10.05
N ALA A 761 -12.79 -3.86 9.17
CA ALA A 761 -11.71 -3.09 8.55
C ALA A 761 -12.19 -1.96 7.62
N VAL A 762 -13.42 -2.06 7.10
CA VAL A 762 -14.01 -1.04 6.22
C VAL A 762 -15.15 -0.28 6.87
N THR A 763 -15.52 -0.64 8.11
CA THR A 763 -16.57 0.04 8.88
C THR A 763 -16.04 1.37 9.41
N PRO A 764 -16.64 2.52 9.05
CA PRO A 764 -16.24 3.82 9.56
C PRO A 764 -16.36 3.92 11.09
N ASP A 765 -15.57 4.82 11.69
CA ASP A 765 -15.63 5.08 13.13
C ASP A 765 -17.03 5.61 13.52
N PRO A 766 -17.73 4.98 14.48
CA PRO A 766 -19.04 5.47 14.92
C PRO A 766 -18.99 6.88 15.53
N ALA A 767 -17.85 7.37 15.99
CA ALA A 767 -17.69 8.73 16.52
C ALA A 767 -17.14 9.72 15.49
N SER A 768 -17.12 9.36 14.20
CA SER A 768 -16.56 10.23 13.15
C SER A 768 -17.27 11.58 13.11
N GLY A 769 -16.52 12.67 13.27
CA GLY A 769 -17.06 14.05 13.26
C GLY A 769 -17.63 14.53 14.59
N ASP A 770 -17.82 13.65 15.56
CA ASP A 770 -18.21 14.01 16.92
C ASP A 770 -16.98 14.31 17.79
N ASP A 771 -17.17 15.02 18.91
CA ASP A 771 -16.11 15.39 19.86
C ASP A 771 -15.59 14.18 20.71
N GLY A 772 -15.62 12.97 20.16
CA GLY A 772 -15.25 11.71 20.84
C GLY A 772 -16.26 11.21 21.87
N GLY A 773 -17.46 11.81 21.92
CA GLY A 773 -18.57 11.38 22.77
C GLY A 773 -19.30 10.16 22.22
N LYS A 774 -20.12 9.50 23.06
CA LYS A 774 -20.99 8.39 22.63
C LYS A 774 -22.30 8.85 21.98
N ASN A 775 -22.61 10.14 22.07
CA ASN A 775 -23.87 10.71 21.61
C ASN A 775 -23.70 11.34 20.23
N LEU A 776 -24.78 11.28 19.46
CA LEU A 776 -24.84 11.89 18.13
C LEU A 776 -24.84 13.41 18.21
N THR A 777 -24.03 14.03 17.36
CA THR A 777 -24.06 15.47 17.14
C THR A 777 -24.38 15.79 15.68
N LEU A 778 -24.70 17.06 15.42
CA LEU A 778 -24.90 17.55 14.05
C LEU A 778 -23.62 17.45 13.20
N ASN A 779 -22.44 17.39 13.83
CA ASN A 779 -21.15 17.29 13.13
C ASN A 779 -20.79 15.85 12.74
N HIS A 780 -21.55 14.86 13.21
CA HIS A 780 -21.32 13.45 12.89
C HIS A 780 -21.26 13.23 11.38
N VAL A 781 -20.23 12.55 10.90
CA VAL A 781 -19.93 12.34 9.48
C VAL A 781 -20.43 10.99 9.01
N MET A 782 -21.40 11.00 8.11
CA MET A 782 -21.88 9.82 7.40
C MET A 782 -21.05 9.60 6.13
N SER A 783 -20.76 8.33 5.84
CA SER A 783 -19.96 7.94 4.68
C SER A 783 -20.60 6.81 3.90
N SER A 784 -20.59 6.94 2.57
CA SER A 784 -20.89 5.87 1.61
C SER A 784 -19.62 5.24 1.02
N LEU A 785 -18.48 5.43 1.69
CA LEU A 785 -17.15 5.03 1.24
C LEU A 785 -16.76 5.60 -0.14
N GLY A 786 -17.34 6.75 -0.52
CA GLY A 786 -17.03 7.45 -1.77
C GLY A 786 -17.97 7.16 -2.93
N ILE A 787 -19.12 6.51 -2.72
CA ILE A 787 -20.19 6.48 -3.74
C ILE A 787 -20.74 7.90 -3.97
N ILE A 788 -21.05 8.60 -2.88
CA ILE A 788 -21.31 10.04 -2.86
C ILE A 788 -20.39 10.72 -1.83
N PRO A 789 -20.18 12.05 -1.89
CA PRO A 789 -19.40 12.75 -0.89
C PRO A 789 -19.93 12.49 0.53
N ASN A 790 -19.03 12.46 1.50
CA ASN A 790 -19.41 12.40 2.91
C ASN A 790 -20.25 13.64 3.26
N ALA A 791 -21.21 13.44 4.16
CA ALA A 791 -22.09 14.49 4.64
C ALA A 791 -22.15 14.44 6.16
N THR A 792 -22.28 15.59 6.80
CA THR A 792 -22.59 15.65 8.22
C THR A 792 -24.08 15.42 8.46
N VAL A 793 -24.47 15.09 9.69
CA VAL A 793 -25.89 15.06 10.06
C VAL A 793 -26.54 16.41 9.78
N ALA A 794 -25.86 17.53 10.06
CA ALA A 794 -26.34 18.88 9.76
C ALA A 794 -26.76 19.04 8.29
N ASP A 795 -25.98 18.49 7.36
CA ASP A 795 -26.22 18.63 5.91
C ASP A 795 -27.50 17.94 5.43
N VAL A 796 -28.00 16.94 6.18
CA VAL A 796 -29.20 16.16 5.81
C VAL A 796 -30.43 16.46 6.67
N MET A 797 -30.33 17.38 7.64
CA MET A 797 -31.46 17.73 8.50
C MET A 797 -32.59 18.41 7.72
N ASP A 798 -32.27 19.27 6.75
CA ASP A 798 -33.25 19.98 5.93
C ASP A 798 -33.28 19.39 4.51
N ILE A 799 -34.44 18.87 4.09
CA ILE A 799 -34.66 18.29 2.76
C ILE A 799 -34.57 19.33 1.62
N LYS A 800 -34.57 20.62 1.96
CA LYS A 800 -34.35 21.77 1.06
C LYS A 800 -33.10 22.58 1.42
N GLY A 801 -32.21 22.04 2.26
CA GLY A 801 -31.03 22.73 2.81
C GLY A 801 -29.84 22.91 1.87
N GLY A 802 -29.99 22.63 0.56
CA GLY A 802 -28.94 22.80 -0.44
C GLY A 802 -28.26 21.48 -0.80
N TYR A 803 -27.71 20.75 0.19
CA TYR A 803 -27.18 19.40 -0.01
C TYR A 803 -28.29 18.43 -0.48
N LEU A 804 -29.45 18.54 0.16
CA LEU A 804 -30.71 17.94 -0.29
C LEU A 804 -31.57 19.01 -0.97
N CYS A 805 -32.28 18.59 -2.02
CA CYS A 805 -33.19 19.47 -2.73
C CYS A 805 -34.38 18.69 -3.31
N TYR A 806 -35.30 18.31 -2.42
CA TYR A 806 -36.54 17.64 -2.78
C TYR A 806 -37.70 18.02 -1.84
N GLU A 807 -38.90 17.64 -2.22
CA GLU A 807 -40.11 17.74 -1.42
C GLU A 807 -41.01 16.52 -1.61
N TYR A 808 -41.78 16.21 -0.58
CA TYR A 808 -42.84 15.20 -0.65
C TYR A 808 -44.14 15.87 -1.10
N VAL A 809 -44.79 15.29 -2.10
CA VAL A 809 -46.05 15.78 -2.69
C VAL A 809 -47.10 14.69 -2.82
#